data_AF-A0A3L7SCD0-F1
#
_entry.id   AF-A0A3L7SCD0-F1
#
_cell.length_a   1.000
_cell.length_b   1.000
_cell.length_c   1.000
_cell.angle_alpha   90.00
_cell.angle_beta   90.00
_cell.angle_gamma   90.00
#
_symmetry.space_group_name_H-M   'P 1'
#
loop_
_entity.id
_entity.type
_entity.pdbx_description
1 polymer ?
#
loop_
_entity_poly.entity_id
_entity_poly.type
_entity_poly.pdbx_seq_one_letter_code
_entity_poly.pdbx_strand_id
1 'polypeptide(L)'
;MLGTIRRYSVSIGVILLLVSTSANGRAAEELNPHPFGAENPRLDSDATGDWWKPTTVERGANKGKPQEPRLLVPRNEVVAFALYTHDHGILKLSAQLYPLMPDEPRTATLEFREGDEWKQAAESQVIYPGWSAHFEVDNWDNSRDVAYRVRLAQQSSFEGTIRRDPVDKSTIVVATLSCNSSRTPGPRVTIVENLRKQDPDLLFFAGDQSYHHTQHTFGWLEWGVQFRDILKDRPVVSIPDDHDVGHPNLWGADGKKSSKATGSDGGYFYPADYVKMVERCQTWHLPEPFDSTPVQQGIGVYYTRLRVGGVDFAILEDRKFKTGPEGTIPQLGPRPDHITDPKYDRTAVDVPGLQLLGERQLKFLNQWTGDWTGARMKCVLSQTAFCGAVHMHGGRNDRLLADLDCNGWPQSGRRAALREIRKAWAPHLCGDQHLAVVVKHGIDDFGDGSYAFTSPAIVNTIYGRWWHPEDEKAGPHAVANSPLPWTGDYLDGLGNHMTMMAYANPEDPRDELKRADGYGIARFDKAKGTVTFECWPRFANVDDGDSAQFPGWPITVAMKDNDGRKRVGWLPELRLQNSESAVVEVIEEVTGETLYSVRTEGASFVPPVYALGNYTIKVGKDRAEKIVVEHCEAATSLPEKSISVSVE
;
A
#
# COMPACT_ATOMS: atom_id res chain seq x y z
N MET A 1 44.83 -35.70 38.22
CA MET A 1 44.26 -36.88 37.55
C MET A 1 43.49 -36.37 36.36
N LEU A 2 43.91 -36.76 35.15
CA LEU A 2 43.39 -36.26 33.87
C LEU A 2 41.90 -36.59 33.70
N GLY A 3 41.16 -35.66 33.10
CA GLY A 3 39.77 -35.86 32.67
C GLY A 3 39.53 -35.17 31.33
N THR A 4 39.98 -35.83 30.26
CA THR A 4 39.83 -35.42 28.86
C THR A 4 38.37 -35.49 28.42
N ILE A 5 37.75 -34.35 28.09
CA ILE A 5 36.44 -34.32 27.41
C ILE A 5 36.71 -34.17 25.90
N ARG A 6 36.48 -35.26 25.17
CA ARG A 6 36.48 -35.32 23.70
C ARG A 6 35.34 -34.45 23.15
N ARG A 7 35.67 -33.49 22.29
CA ARG A 7 34.72 -32.88 21.34
C ARG A 7 34.52 -33.86 20.17
N TYR A 8 33.29 -34.31 19.96
CA TYR A 8 32.90 -34.97 18.72
C TYR A 8 32.68 -33.90 17.65
N SER A 9 33.54 -33.88 16.63
CA SER A 9 33.26 -33.16 15.38
C SER A 9 32.48 -34.12 14.48
N VAL A 10 31.21 -33.80 14.23
CA VAL A 10 30.42 -34.49 13.20
C VAL A 10 30.65 -33.73 11.90
N SER A 11 31.56 -34.26 11.07
CA SER A 11 31.68 -33.83 9.67
C SER A 11 30.50 -34.41 8.90
N ILE A 12 29.50 -33.58 8.59
CA ILE A 12 28.48 -33.93 7.60
C ILE A 12 29.10 -33.67 6.22
N GLY A 13 29.53 -34.75 5.57
CA GLY A 13 29.92 -34.71 4.17
C GLY A 13 28.71 -34.42 3.29
N VAL A 14 28.76 -33.30 2.58
CA VAL A 14 27.79 -32.98 1.53
C VAL A 14 28.09 -33.88 0.34
N ILE A 15 27.24 -34.87 0.12
CA ILE A 15 27.22 -35.66 -1.13
C ILE A 15 26.56 -34.77 -2.18
N LEU A 16 27.37 -34.22 -3.09
CA LEU A 16 26.89 -33.60 -4.33
C LEU A 16 26.34 -34.71 -5.23
N LEU A 17 25.02 -34.90 -5.24
CA LEU A 17 24.35 -35.67 -6.28
C LEU A 17 24.19 -34.75 -7.50
N LEU A 18 25.12 -34.85 -8.45
CA LEU A 18 24.96 -34.33 -9.81
C LEU A 18 23.88 -35.16 -10.51
N VAL A 19 22.62 -34.71 -10.40
CA VAL A 19 21.56 -35.20 -11.28
C VAL A 19 21.59 -34.33 -12.53
N SER A 20 22.25 -34.80 -13.58
CA SER A 20 22.12 -34.28 -14.93
C SER A 20 20.71 -34.59 -15.45
N THR A 21 19.76 -33.71 -15.16
CA THR A 21 18.49 -33.68 -15.91
C THR A 21 18.70 -32.87 -17.18
N SER A 22 18.43 -33.50 -18.31
CA SER A 22 18.39 -32.87 -19.62
C SER A 22 17.34 -31.75 -19.63
N ALA A 23 17.81 -30.50 -19.56
CA ALA A 23 17.00 -29.28 -19.40
C ALA A 23 16.11 -28.92 -20.62
N ASN A 24 16.18 -29.66 -21.73
CA ASN A 24 15.42 -29.35 -22.94
C ASN A 24 14.14 -30.20 -23.14
N GLY A 25 13.81 -31.10 -22.20
CA GLY A 25 12.75 -32.11 -22.41
C GLY A 25 11.45 -31.94 -21.60
N ARG A 26 11.35 -30.94 -20.70
CA ARG A 26 10.19 -30.76 -19.80
C ARG A 26 9.47 -29.41 -19.92
N ALA A 27 9.95 -28.49 -20.74
CA ALA A 27 9.43 -27.10 -20.80
C ALA A 27 8.14 -26.91 -21.63
N ALA A 28 7.58 -27.99 -22.17
CA ALA A 28 6.30 -28.01 -22.87
C ALA A 28 5.30 -28.93 -22.15
N GLU A 29 5.16 -28.80 -20.83
CA GLU A 29 3.87 -29.14 -20.22
C GLU A 29 2.80 -28.30 -20.94
N GLU A 30 1.80 -28.98 -21.54
CA GLU A 30 0.69 -28.32 -22.22
C GLU A 30 0.12 -27.24 -21.28
N LEU A 31 0.28 -25.96 -21.66
CA LEU A 31 -0.27 -24.85 -20.89
C LEU A 31 -1.76 -25.10 -20.73
N ASN A 32 -2.18 -25.45 -19.52
CA ASN A 32 -3.57 -25.82 -19.26
C ASN A 32 -4.49 -24.69 -19.73
N PRO A 33 -5.39 -24.91 -20.72
CA PRO A 33 -6.26 -23.85 -21.25
C PRO A 33 -7.28 -23.33 -20.22
N HIS A 34 -7.49 -24.07 -19.12
CA HIS A 34 -8.39 -23.71 -18.03
C HIS A 34 -7.66 -23.80 -16.68
N PRO A 35 -6.67 -22.93 -16.42
CA PRO A 35 -5.84 -23.01 -15.21
C PRO A 35 -6.63 -22.69 -13.93
N PHE A 36 -7.83 -22.13 -14.05
CA PHE A 36 -8.72 -21.77 -12.94
C PHE A 36 -9.99 -22.63 -12.88
N GLY A 37 -9.95 -23.83 -13.46
CA GLY A 37 -11.06 -24.78 -13.48
C GLY A 37 -12.00 -24.60 -14.67
N ALA A 38 -12.63 -25.70 -15.08
CA ALA A 38 -13.52 -25.75 -16.24
C ALA A 38 -14.81 -24.94 -16.05
N GLU A 39 -15.18 -24.68 -14.80
CA GLU A 39 -16.31 -23.85 -14.39
C GLU A 39 -16.03 -22.34 -14.50
N ASN A 40 -14.77 -21.93 -14.65
CA ASN A 40 -14.36 -20.54 -14.87
C ASN A 40 -13.59 -20.36 -16.20
N PRO A 41 -14.15 -20.81 -17.35
CA PRO A 41 -13.40 -20.87 -18.60
C PRO A 41 -13.04 -19.50 -19.18
N ARG A 42 -13.59 -18.43 -18.62
CA ARG A 42 -13.37 -17.03 -19.04
C ARG A 42 -12.42 -16.26 -18.13
N LEU A 43 -11.94 -16.85 -17.04
CA LEU A 43 -10.92 -16.19 -16.23
C LEU A 43 -9.59 -16.25 -16.96
N ASP A 44 -9.07 -15.07 -17.24
CA ASP A 44 -7.81 -14.78 -17.94
C ASP A 44 -7.69 -15.41 -19.34
N SER A 45 -8.84 -15.66 -19.98
CA SER A 45 -8.91 -16.33 -21.28
C SER A 45 -8.20 -15.61 -22.44
N ASP A 46 -7.88 -14.33 -22.30
CA ASP A 46 -7.04 -13.61 -23.27
C ASP A 46 -5.57 -14.06 -23.23
N ALA A 47 -5.14 -14.76 -22.18
CA ALA A 47 -3.76 -15.13 -21.89
C ALA A 47 -3.55 -16.63 -21.69
N THR A 48 -4.59 -17.46 -21.85
CA THR A 48 -4.55 -18.91 -21.61
C THR A 48 -4.93 -19.70 -22.86
N GLY A 49 -4.52 -20.97 -22.92
CA GLY A 49 -4.79 -21.84 -24.06
C GLY A 49 -4.21 -21.32 -25.37
N ASP A 50 -4.97 -21.43 -26.46
CA ASP A 50 -4.60 -20.92 -27.80
C ASP A 50 -4.83 -19.40 -27.92
N TRP A 51 -4.32 -18.62 -26.97
CA TRP A 51 -4.56 -17.18 -26.84
C TRP A 51 -4.21 -16.36 -28.10
N TRP A 52 -3.30 -16.87 -28.94
CA TRP A 52 -2.86 -16.24 -30.19
C TRP A 52 -3.79 -16.48 -31.38
N LYS A 53 -4.87 -17.26 -31.22
CA LYS A 53 -5.88 -17.46 -32.27
C LYS A 53 -7.03 -16.46 -32.10
N PRO A 54 -7.62 -15.96 -33.20
CA PRO A 54 -8.82 -15.14 -33.12
C PRO A 54 -9.95 -15.88 -32.38
N THR A 55 -10.66 -15.15 -31.52
CA THR A 55 -11.84 -15.65 -30.82
C THR A 55 -13.12 -15.08 -31.44
N THR A 56 -14.30 -15.56 -31.03
CA THR A 56 -15.57 -14.98 -31.48
C THR A 56 -16.14 -14.10 -30.39
N VAL A 57 -16.49 -12.85 -30.72
CA VAL A 57 -17.14 -11.93 -29.78
C VAL A 57 -18.48 -12.51 -29.33
N GLU A 58 -18.65 -12.76 -28.03
CA GLU A 58 -19.86 -13.41 -27.51
C GLU A 58 -21.01 -12.44 -27.23
N ARG A 59 -20.72 -11.15 -26.99
CA ARG A 59 -21.68 -10.15 -26.49
C ARG A 59 -21.51 -8.77 -27.15
N GLY A 60 -22.57 -7.95 -27.07
CA GLY A 60 -22.56 -6.57 -27.55
C GLY A 60 -22.77 -6.42 -29.05
N ALA A 61 -22.57 -5.20 -29.56
CA ALA A 61 -22.87 -4.82 -30.95
C ALA A 61 -22.04 -5.58 -32.01
N ASN A 62 -20.92 -6.18 -31.61
CA ASN A 62 -20.03 -6.96 -32.47
C ASN A 62 -20.17 -8.48 -32.29
N LYS A 63 -21.21 -8.96 -31.59
CA LYS A 63 -21.43 -10.39 -31.38
C LYS A 63 -21.35 -11.18 -32.68
N GLY A 64 -20.61 -12.29 -32.65
CA GLY A 64 -20.40 -13.20 -33.78
C GLY A 64 -19.28 -12.78 -34.73
N LYS A 65 -18.67 -11.60 -34.55
CA LYS A 65 -17.48 -11.20 -35.32
C LYS A 65 -16.21 -11.80 -34.71
N PRO A 66 -15.15 -12.01 -35.52
CA PRO A 66 -13.84 -12.36 -34.99
C PRO A 66 -13.28 -11.22 -34.14
N GLN A 67 -12.62 -11.58 -33.04
CA GLN A 67 -11.81 -10.71 -32.22
C GLN A 67 -10.37 -11.18 -32.34
N GLU A 68 -9.52 -10.30 -32.87
CA GLU A 68 -8.08 -10.56 -32.94
C GLU A 68 -7.48 -10.64 -31.52
N PRO A 69 -6.42 -11.46 -31.32
CA PRO A 69 -5.71 -11.56 -30.04
C PRO A 69 -5.26 -10.19 -29.54
N ARG A 70 -5.69 -9.83 -28.32
CA ARG A 70 -5.37 -8.53 -27.72
C ARG A 70 -3.95 -8.44 -27.18
N LEU A 71 -3.32 -9.58 -26.91
CA LEU A 71 -2.00 -9.69 -26.29
C LEU A 71 -0.90 -10.08 -27.29
N LEU A 72 -1.21 -10.12 -28.58
CA LEU A 72 -0.22 -10.37 -29.62
C LEU A 72 0.54 -9.07 -29.94
N VAL A 73 1.78 -9.02 -29.46
CA VAL A 73 2.73 -7.92 -29.69
C VAL A 73 3.92 -8.37 -30.55
N PRO A 74 4.71 -7.45 -31.14
CA PRO A 74 6.01 -7.79 -31.70
C PRO A 74 6.82 -8.63 -30.71
N ARG A 75 7.39 -9.76 -31.15
CA ARG A 75 7.98 -10.74 -30.22
C ARG A 75 9.23 -10.23 -29.51
N ASN A 76 9.84 -9.16 -30.02
CA ASN A 76 10.91 -8.41 -29.38
C ASN A 76 10.47 -7.48 -28.25
N GLU A 77 9.16 -7.29 -28.06
CA GLU A 77 8.54 -6.47 -27.00
C GLU A 77 7.84 -7.30 -25.92
N VAL A 78 8.06 -8.62 -25.92
CA VAL A 78 7.40 -9.58 -25.01
C VAL A 78 7.72 -9.33 -23.55
N VAL A 79 8.94 -8.92 -23.20
CA VAL A 79 9.24 -8.44 -21.84
C VAL A 79 8.67 -7.03 -21.71
N ALA A 80 7.49 -6.92 -21.08
CA ALA A 80 6.67 -5.71 -21.13
C ALA A 80 7.17 -4.63 -20.16
N PHE A 81 7.37 -5.00 -18.90
CA PHE A 81 7.89 -4.13 -17.85
C PHE A 81 8.47 -4.96 -16.68
N ALA A 82 9.15 -4.29 -15.77
CA ALA A 82 9.60 -4.86 -14.52
C ALA A 82 9.28 -3.92 -13.35
N LEU A 83 9.03 -4.52 -12.18
CA LEU A 83 8.88 -3.84 -10.90
C LEU A 83 9.98 -4.33 -9.96
N TYR A 84 10.50 -3.45 -9.11
CA TYR A 84 11.50 -3.83 -8.13
C TYR A 84 11.29 -3.12 -6.79
N THR A 85 11.79 -3.75 -5.73
CA THR A 85 12.15 -3.08 -4.48
C THR A 85 13.48 -3.65 -3.99
N HIS A 86 14.20 -2.88 -3.19
CA HIS A 86 15.31 -3.42 -2.41
C HIS A 86 15.25 -2.89 -0.99
N ASP A 87 15.57 -3.74 -0.03
CA ASP A 87 15.72 -3.42 1.38
C ASP A 87 16.53 -4.53 2.06
N HIS A 88 17.18 -4.23 3.18
CA HIS A 88 17.96 -5.20 3.98
C HIS A 88 19.01 -5.99 3.18
N GLY A 89 19.56 -5.39 2.11
CA GLY A 89 20.54 -6.07 1.26
C GLY A 89 19.94 -7.15 0.36
N ILE A 90 18.64 -7.11 0.09
CA ILE A 90 17.96 -7.98 -0.87
C ILE A 90 17.29 -7.10 -1.93
N LEU A 91 17.56 -7.38 -3.20
CA LEU A 91 16.81 -6.84 -4.34
C LEU A 91 15.83 -7.91 -4.83
N LYS A 92 14.55 -7.56 -4.91
CA LYS A 92 13.53 -8.39 -5.57
C LYS A 92 13.00 -7.67 -6.79
N LEU A 93 12.92 -8.40 -7.90
CA LEU A 93 12.45 -7.90 -9.19
C LEU A 93 11.47 -8.88 -9.81
N SER A 94 10.29 -8.38 -10.18
CA SER A 94 9.32 -9.10 -11.02
C SER A 94 9.37 -8.54 -12.43
N ALA A 95 9.43 -9.41 -13.43
CA ALA A 95 9.29 -9.06 -14.83
C ALA A 95 7.95 -9.59 -15.32
N GLN A 96 7.13 -8.72 -15.91
CA GLN A 96 5.88 -9.09 -16.53
C GLN A 96 6.11 -9.29 -18.04
N LEU A 97 5.65 -10.41 -18.57
CA LEU A 97 5.74 -10.74 -19.98
C LEU A 97 4.35 -10.78 -20.61
N TYR A 98 4.30 -10.47 -21.90
CA TYR A 98 3.18 -10.90 -22.73
C TYR A 98 3.16 -12.43 -22.81
N PRO A 99 1.97 -13.05 -23.00
CA PRO A 99 1.84 -14.48 -23.20
C PRO A 99 2.81 -15.01 -24.28
N LEU A 100 3.40 -16.17 -24.00
CA LEU A 100 4.38 -16.78 -24.88
C LEU A 100 3.73 -17.77 -25.84
N MET A 101 4.25 -17.85 -27.06
CA MET A 101 3.92 -18.87 -28.05
C MET A 101 4.49 -20.23 -27.60
N PRO A 102 3.94 -21.37 -28.06
CA PRO A 102 4.37 -22.70 -27.61
C PRO A 102 5.87 -22.99 -27.78
N ASP A 103 6.51 -22.45 -28.82
CA ASP A 103 7.90 -22.70 -29.20
C ASP A 103 8.90 -21.65 -28.64
N GLU A 104 8.41 -20.64 -27.94
CA GLU A 104 9.26 -19.58 -27.39
C GLU A 104 10.03 -20.01 -26.12
N PRO A 105 11.18 -19.37 -25.83
CA PRO A 105 11.94 -19.63 -24.62
C PRO A 105 11.09 -19.48 -23.35
N ARG A 106 11.35 -20.29 -22.32
CA ARG A 106 10.66 -20.24 -21.02
C ARG A 106 11.55 -19.78 -19.86
N THR A 107 12.77 -19.35 -20.17
CA THR A 107 13.73 -18.84 -19.18
C THR A 107 14.01 -17.37 -19.44
N ALA A 108 13.78 -16.53 -18.43
CA ALA A 108 14.20 -15.14 -18.41
C ALA A 108 15.51 -15.00 -17.61
N THR A 109 16.33 -14.01 -17.97
CA THR A 109 17.61 -13.71 -17.30
C THR A 109 17.61 -12.26 -16.84
N LEU A 110 18.13 -12.02 -15.64
CA LEU A 110 18.41 -10.69 -15.12
C LEU A 110 19.90 -10.44 -15.25
N GLU A 111 20.26 -9.33 -15.88
CA GLU A 111 21.64 -8.91 -16.08
C GLU A 111 21.85 -7.50 -15.52
N PHE A 112 23.00 -7.26 -14.90
CA PHE A 112 23.44 -5.94 -14.44
C PHE A 112 24.61 -5.44 -15.27
N ARG A 113 24.70 -4.13 -15.42
CA ARG A 113 25.82 -3.50 -16.14
C ARG A 113 27.01 -3.31 -15.19
N GLU A 114 28.15 -3.87 -15.56
CA GLU A 114 29.43 -3.69 -14.87
C GLU A 114 30.46 -3.10 -15.85
N GLY A 115 30.71 -1.80 -15.74
CA GLY A 115 31.49 -1.06 -16.73
C GLY A 115 30.78 -1.02 -18.09
N ASP A 116 31.44 -1.53 -19.12
CA ASP A 116 30.88 -1.59 -20.48
C ASP A 116 30.19 -2.93 -20.81
N GLU A 117 30.20 -3.88 -19.89
CA GLU A 117 29.66 -5.23 -20.10
C GLU A 117 28.39 -5.49 -19.30
N TRP A 118 27.52 -6.32 -19.85
CA TRP A 118 26.36 -6.88 -19.15
C TRP A 118 26.73 -8.23 -18.55
N LYS A 119 26.46 -8.43 -17.26
CA LYS A 119 26.70 -9.69 -16.56
C LYS A 119 25.40 -10.27 -16.05
N GLN A 120 25.16 -11.54 -16.33
CA GLN A 120 24.04 -12.29 -15.79
C GLN A 120 24.18 -12.42 -14.27
N ALA A 121 23.16 -11.97 -13.55
CA ALA A 121 23.07 -12.04 -12.11
C ALA A 121 22.15 -13.19 -11.65
N ALA A 122 21.05 -13.41 -12.38
CA ALA A 122 20.09 -14.46 -12.06
C ALA A 122 19.36 -14.96 -13.31
N GLU A 123 18.75 -16.14 -13.21
CA GLU A 123 17.82 -16.70 -14.20
C GLU A 123 16.56 -17.20 -13.50
N SER A 124 15.44 -17.15 -14.20
CA SER A 124 14.13 -17.55 -13.65
C SER A 124 13.25 -18.14 -14.74
N GLN A 125 12.45 -19.15 -14.39
CA GLN A 125 11.45 -19.69 -15.29
C GLN A 125 10.28 -18.71 -15.40
N VAL A 126 9.73 -18.55 -16.61
CA VAL A 126 8.49 -17.80 -16.83
C VAL A 126 7.33 -18.63 -16.31
N ILE A 127 6.59 -18.08 -15.35
CA ILE A 127 5.51 -18.75 -14.65
C ILE A 127 4.19 -18.51 -15.38
N TYR A 128 3.46 -19.60 -15.60
CA TYR A 128 2.09 -19.62 -16.11
C TYR A 128 1.13 -20.15 -15.02
N PRO A 129 -0.13 -19.64 -14.92
CA PRO A 129 -0.74 -18.50 -15.64
C PRO A 129 -0.21 -17.15 -15.13
N GLY A 130 -0.48 -16.05 -15.84
CA GLY A 130 -0.04 -14.69 -15.47
C GLY A 130 1.28 -14.22 -16.10
N TRP A 131 2.07 -15.12 -16.68
CA TRP A 131 3.25 -14.82 -17.50
C TRP A 131 4.27 -13.88 -16.87
N SER A 132 4.78 -14.23 -15.68
CA SER A 132 5.77 -13.43 -14.96
C SER A 132 7.04 -14.22 -14.64
N ALA A 133 8.17 -13.54 -14.52
CA ALA A 133 9.44 -14.09 -14.06
C ALA A 133 9.92 -13.32 -12.84
N HIS A 134 10.55 -14.01 -11.89
CA HIS A 134 10.84 -13.45 -10.57
C HIS A 134 12.30 -13.69 -10.19
N PHE A 135 12.97 -12.65 -9.70
CA PHE A 135 14.38 -12.66 -9.38
C PHE A 135 14.61 -12.09 -7.97
N GLU A 136 15.44 -12.79 -7.21
CA GLU A 136 15.93 -12.34 -5.91
C GLU A 136 17.46 -12.31 -5.96
N VAL A 137 18.06 -11.22 -5.49
CA VAL A 137 19.50 -11.03 -5.45
C VAL A 137 19.89 -10.66 -4.02
N ASP A 138 20.55 -11.60 -3.35
CA ASP A 138 21.09 -11.42 -2.01
C ASP A 138 22.33 -10.52 -2.00
N ASN A 139 22.64 -9.96 -0.84
CA ASN A 139 23.79 -9.07 -0.60
C ASN A 139 23.82 -7.88 -1.59
N TRP A 140 22.65 -7.36 -1.93
CA TRP A 140 22.48 -6.22 -2.82
C TRP A 140 23.13 -4.96 -2.24
N ASP A 141 24.03 -4.37 -3.02
CA ASP A 141 24.66 -3.09 -2.72
C ASP A 141 23.78 -1.93 -3.22
N ASN A 142 22.97 -1.38 -2.32
CA ASN A 142 22.06 -0.28 -2.63
C ASN A 142 22.72 1.12 -2.56
N SER A 143 24.05 1.22 -2.50
CA SER A 143 24.74 2.52 -2.40
C SER A 143 24.90 3.25 -3.73
N ARG A 144 24.65 2.57 -4.86
CA ARG A 144 24.86 3.08 -6.22
C ARG A 144 23.71 2.70 -7.15
N ASP A 145 23.49 3.55 -8.15
CA ASP A 145 22.57 3.24 -9.23
C ASP A 145 23.18 2.13 -10.11
N VAL A 146 22.38 1.13 -10.46
CA VAL A 146 22.81 0.00 -11.28
C VAL A 146 21.86 -0.15 -12.46
N ALA A 147 22.38 0.02 -13.69
CA ALA A 147 21.62 -0.31 -14.87
C ALA A 147 21.38 -1.82 -14.93
N TYR A 148 20.13 -2.22 -15.21
CA TYR A 148 19.74 -3.62 -15.34
C TYR A 148 19.03 -3.85 -16.67
N ARG A 149 18.99 -5.12 -17.07
CA ARG A 149 18.06 -5.58 -18.09
C ARG A 149 17.53 -6.97 -17.78
N VAL A 150 16.26 -7.19 -18.12
CA VAL A 150 15.65 -8.52 -18.17
C VAL A 150 15.61 -8.96 -19.62
N ARG A 151 16.00 -10.20 -19.89
CA ARG A 151 16.02 -10.78 -21.23
C ARG A 151 15.28 -12.10 -21.30
N LEU A 152 14.48 -12.26 -22.36
CA LEU A 152 13.97 -13.55 -22.81
C LEU A 152 14.85 -14.01 -23.97
N ALA A 153 15.89 -14.80 -23.66
CA ALA A 153 16.92 -15.19 -24.62
C ALA A 153 17.42 -13.99 -25.48
N GLN A 154 17.63 -14.17 -26.79
CA GLN A 154 17.91 -13.07 -27.73
C GLN A 154 16.65 -12.40 -28.28
N GLN A 155 15.47 -12.86 -27.88
CA GLN A 155 14.20 -12.49 -28.47
C GLN A 155 13.76 -11.10 -28.02
N SER A 156 13.71 -10.84 -26.71
CA SER A 156 13.17 -9.60 -26.14
C SER A 156 13.98 -9.15 -24.92
N SER A 157 13.99 -7.83 -24.67
CA SER A 157 14.68 -7.21 -23.56
C SER A 157 13.91 -6.01 -23.02
N PHE A 158 13.95 -5.82 -21.69
CA PHE A 158 13.51 -4.62 -21.00
C PHE A 158 14.65 -4.08 -20.15
N GLU A 159 14.95 -2.79 -20.27
CA GLU A 159 16.08 -2.15 -19.58
C GLU A 159 15.60 -1.01 -18.67
N GLY A 160 16.32 -0.80 -17.57
CA GLY A 160 16.06 0.25 -16.60
C GLY A 160 17.23 0.44 -15.63
N THR A 161 16.96 1.11 -14.52
CA THR A 161 17.93 1.41 -13.47
C THR A 161 17.38 1.02 -12.11
N ILE A 162 18.10 0.17 -11.38
CA ILE A 162 17.87 -0.01 -9.94
C ILE A 162 18.53 1.17 -9.25
N ARG A 163 17.72 2.14 -8.79
CA ARG A 163 18.22 3.31 -8.05
C ARG A 163 18.82 2.91 -6.71
N ARG A 164 19.89 3.61 -6.33
CA ARG A 164 20.44 3.59 -4.96
C ARG A 164 19.40 4.01 -3.94
N ASP A 165 19.57 3.57 -2.71
CA ASP A 165 18.79 4.08 -1.58
C ASP A 165 19.14 5.57 -1.33
N PRO A 166 18.19 6.52 -1.41
CA PRO A 166 18.47 7.95 -1.32
C PRO A 166 18.63 8.43 0.14
N VAL A 167 19.42 7.72 0.95
CA VAL A 167 19.63 8.01 2.39
C VAL A 167 20.16 9.42 2.65
N ASP A 168 20.92 9.98 1.71
CA ASP A 168 21.52 11.30 1.74
C ASP A 168 20.56 12.44 1.38
N LYS A 169 19.42 12.17 0.73
CA LYS A 169 18.43 13.22 0.44
C LYS A 169 17.79 13.71 1.73
N SER A 170 17.62 15.02 1.89
CA SER A 170 16.86 15.59 3.01
C SER A 170 15.36 15.29 2.90
N THR A 171 14.86 15.17 1.67
CA THR A 171 13.45 14.96 1.37
C THR A 171 13.26 13.72 0.52
N ILE A 172 12.39 12.82 0.97
CA ILE A 172 11.95 11.63 0.22
C ILE A 172 10.60 11.92 -0.40
N VAL A 173 10.48 11.69 -1.71
CA VAL A 173 9.28 11.99 -2.48
C VAL A 173 8.57 10.69 -2.85
N VAL A 174 7.31 10.55 -2.47
CA VAL A 174 6.48 9.40 -2.80
C VAL A 174 5.35 9.84 -3.72
N ALA A 175 5.20 9.21 -4.87
CA ALA A 175 3.99 9.35 -5.67
C ALA A 175 2.94 8.35 -5.20
N THR A 176 1.71 8.81 -4.99
CA THR A 176 0.58 7.97 -4.58
C THR A 176 -0.50 8.00 -5.66
N LEU A 177 -0.87 6.83 -6.16
CA LEU A 177 -1.81 6.65 -7.25
C LEU A 177 -2.75 5.48 -6.97
N SER A 178 -3.99 5.53 -7.46
CA SER A 178 -4.94 4.41 -7.39
C SER A 178 -6.00 4.53 -8.49
N CYS A 179 -6.79 3.47 -8.71
CA CYS A 179 -8.04 3.55 -9.48
C CYS A 179 -7.86 4.03 -10.94
N ASN A 180 -7.38 3.12 -11.79
CA ASN A 180 -7.12 3.39 -13.20
C ASN A 180 -8.22 2.83 -14.11
N SER A 181 -9.30 3.59 -14.30
CA SER A 181 -10.47 3.13 -15.05
C SER A 181 -10.17 2.57 -16.45
N SER A 182 -10.66 1.36 -16.71
CA SER A 182 -10.60 0.69 -18.02
C SER A 182 -11.52 1.31 -19.09
N ARG A 183 -12.41 2.25 -18.72
CA ARG A 183 -13.29 2.96 -19.67
C ARG A 183 -12.55 4.02 -20.48
N THR A 184 -11.35 4.43 -20.04
CA THR A 184 -10.47 5.34 -20.79
C THR A 184 -9.17 4.61 -21.13
N PRO A 185 -9.10 3.95 -22.30
CA PRO A 185 -7.88 3.28 -22.74
C PRO A 185 -6.78 4.29 -23.11
N GLY A 186 -5.57 3.78 -23.38
CA GLY A 186 -4.46 4.58 -23.91
C GLY A 186 -3.48 5.08 -22.86
N PRO A 187 -2.44 5.81 -23.28
CA PRO A 187 -1.33 6.19 -22.41
C PRO A 187 -1.71 7.24 -21.36
N ARG A 188 -0.94 7.30 -20.27
CA ARG A 188 -1.08 8.30 -19.19
C ARG A 188 -0.01 9.39 -19.31
N VAL A 189 0.17 9.92 -20.53
CA VAL A 189 1.33 10.76 -20.92
C VAL A 189 1.60 11.89 -19.93
N THR A 190 0.61 12.75 -19.64
CA THR A 190 0.81 13.91 -18.76
C THR A 190 1.20 13.51 -17.34
N ILE A 191 0.57 12.46 -16.78
CA ILE A 191 0.94 11.94 -15.45
C ILE A 191 2.39 11.43 -15.48
N VAL A 192 2.76 10.63 -16.48
CA VAL A 192 4.13 10.07 -16.58
C VAL A 192 5.17 11.18 -16.76
N GLU A 193 4.90 12.18 -17.59
CA GLU A 193 5.78 13.34 -17.80
C GLU A 193 5.94 14.16 -16.51
N ASN A 194 4.85 14.42 -15.80
CA ASN A 194 4.90 15.15 -14.54
C ASN A 194 5.65 14.37 -13.45
N LEU A 195 5.42 13.06 -13.33
CA LEU A 195 6.18 12.20 -12.42
C LEU A 195 7.67 12.19 -12.76
N ARG A 196 8.05 12.22 -14.04
CA ARG A 196 9.47 12.38 -14.42
C ARG A 196 10.06 13.69 -13.94
N LYS A 197 9.31 14.80 -14.03
CA LYS A 197 9.75 16.13 -13.56
C LYS A 197 9.82 16.21 -12.04
N GLN A 198 8.83 15.66 -11.33
CA GLN A 198 8.76 15.66 -9.87
C GLN A 198 9.69 14.64 -9.22
N ASP A 199 10.18 13.67 -10.00
CA ASP A 199 11.17 12.65 -9.69
C ASP A 199 10.95 11.95 -8.33
N PRO A 200 9.85 11.20 -8.16
CA PRO A 200 9.59 10.47 -6.93
C PRO A 200 10.65 9.39 -6.71
N ASP A 201 11.02 9.23 -5.45
CA ASP A 201 11.92 8.20 -4.94
C ASP A 201 11.21 6.85 -4.78
N LEU A 202 9.87 6.87 -4.61
CA LEU A 202 9.01 5.69 -4.51
C LEU A 202 7.70 5.93 -5.26
N LEU A 203 7.25 4.93 -6.02
CA LEU A 203 5.91 4.89 -6.59
C LEU A 203 5.02 3.96 -5.75
N PHE A 204 3.89 4.47 -5.27
CA PHE A 204 2.88 3.70 -4.55
C PHE A 204 1.58 3.65 -5.37
N PHE A 205 1.18 2.44 -5.75
CA PHE A 205 -0.10 2.14 -6.38
C PHE A 205 -0.98 1.41 -5.36
N ALA A 206 -1.95 2.13 -4.80
CA ALA A 206 -2.75 1.67 -3.67
C ALA A 206 -3.80 0.61 -4.01
N GLY A 207 -4.00 0.29 -5.28
CA GLY A 207 -5.07 -0.62 -5.70
C GLY A 207 -5.75 -0.16 -6.98
N ASP A 208 -6.58 -1.04 -7.52
CA ASP A 208 -7.35 -0.85 -8.74
C ASP A 208 -6.46 -0.45 -9.91
N GLN A 209 -5.34 -1.15 -10.06
CA GLN A 209 -4.48 -0.96 -11.22
C GLN A 209 -5.24 -1.36 -12.50
N SER A 210 -6.19 -2.31 -12.39
CA SER A 210 -7.07 -2.75 -13.47
C SER A 210 -8.53 -2.96 -13.02
N TYR A 211 -9.46 -2.60 -13.91
CA TYR A 211 -10.90 -2.93 -13.78
C TYR A 211 -11.34 -4.04 -14.75
N HIS A 212 -10.40 -4.80 -15.32
CA HIS A 212 -10.70 -5.96 -16.15
C HIS A 212 -10.93 -7.19 -15.26
N HIS A 213 -12.11 -7.27 -14.64
CA HIS A 213 -12.41 -8.23 -13.56
C HIS A 213 -12.22 -9.71 -13.88
N THR A 214 -12.20 -10.07 -15.15
CA THR A 214 -11.97 -11.46 -15.58
C THR A 214 -10.72 -11.64 -16.43
N GLN A 215 -9.94 -10.59 -16.70
CA GLN A 215 -8.78 -10.63 -17.60
C GLN A 215 -7.60 -9.92 -16.93
N HIS A 216 -7.14 -10.45 -15.81
CA HIS A 216 -6.07 -9.83 -15.02
C HIS A 216 -4.80 -9.63 -15.84
N THR A 217 -4.29 -10.64 -16.56
CA THR A 217 -3.07 -10.51 -17.35
C THR A 217 -3.19 -9.40 -18.38
N PHE A 218 -4.34 -9.28 -19.04
CA PHE A 218 -4.59 -8.20 -20.00
C PHE A 218 -4.56 -6.82 -19.32
N GLY A 219 -5.32 -6.66 -18.23
CA GLY A 219 -5.39 -5.38 -17.52
C GLY A 219 -4.08 -4.97 -16.86
N TRP A 220 -3.33 -5.94 -16.34
CA TRP A 220 -2.02 -5.72 -15.74
C TRP A 220 -0.97 -5.30 -16.76
N LEU A 221 -0.98 -5.91 -17.95
CA LEU A 221 -0.15 -5.48 -19.08
C LEU A 221 -0.55 -4.09 -19.58
N GLU A 222 -1.85 -3.78 -19.66
CA GLU A 222 -2.34 -2.45 -20.03
C GLU A 222 -1.82 -1.38 -19.07
N TRP A 223 -1.99 -1.58 -17.75
CA TRP A 223 -1.45 -0.70 -16.73
C TRP A 223 0.07 -0.58 -16.81
N GLY A 224 0.77 -1.71 -16.89
CA GLY A 224 2.23 -1.72 -16.89
C GLY A 224 2.80 -0.99 -18.09
N VAL A 225 2.22 -1.12 -19.28
CA VAL A 225 2.64 -0.36 -20.47
C VAL A 225 2.34 1.13 -20.33
N GLN A 226 1.23 1.51 -19.68
CA GLN A 226 0.92 2.92 -19.42
C GLN A 226 1.98 3.61 -18.56
N PHE A 227 2.63 2.88 -17.65
CA PHE A 227 3.60 3.42 -16.68
C PHE A 227 5.04 2.90 -16.85
N ARG A 228 5.33 1.98 -17.77
CA ARG A 228 6.65 1.30 -17.94
C ARG A 228 7.84 2.27 -17.95
N ASP A 229 7.57 3.45 -18.49
CA ASP A 229 8.48 4.55 -18.72
C ASP A 229 8.91 5.30 -17.46
N ILE A 230 8.19 5.12 -16.35
CA ILE A 230 8.54 5.57 -15.00
C ILE A 230 8.88 4.38 -14.08
N LEU A 231 8.22 3.22 -14.26
CA LEU A 231 8.42 1.99 -13.48
C LEU A 231 9.84 1.44 -13.60
N LYS A 232 10.45 1.54 -14.79
CA LYS A 232 11.75 0.94 -15.08
C LYS A 232 12.89 1.45 -14.18
N ASP A 233 12.75 2.63 -13.59
CA ASP A 233 13.84 3.30 -12.89
C ASP A 233 13.52 3.63 -11.42
N ARG A 234 12.38 3.20 -10.86
CA ARG A 234 11.98 3.57 -9.49
C ARG A 234 11.44 2.36 -8.73
N PRO A 235 11.69 2.24 -7.42
CA PRO A 235 11.05 1.20 -6.64
C PRO A 235 9.53 1.42 -6.63
N VAL A 236 8.78 0.32 -6.65
CA VAL A 236 7.32 0.34 -6.75
C VAL A 236 6.70 -0.49 -5.64
N VAL A 237 5.82 0.10 -4.86
CA VAL A 237 4.84 -0.63 -4.06
C VAL A 237 3.55 -0.67 -4.85
N SER A 238 3.12 -1.87 -5.25
CA SER A 238 1.80 -2.12 -5.82
C SER A 238 1.11 -3.15 -4.93
N ILE A 239 -0.14 -2.88 -4.55
CA ILE A 239 -0.96 -3.80 -3.77
C ILE A 239 -2.32 -3.95 -4.47
N PRO A 240 -2.88 -5.17 -4.56
CA PRO A 240 -4.21 -5.37 -5.13
C PRO A 240 -5.28 -4.80 -4.21
N ASP A 241 -6.31 -4.24 -4.84
CA ASP A 241 -7.60 -3.99 -4.22
C ASP A 241 -8.68 -4.90 -4.84
N ASP A 242 -9.95 -4.63 -4.59
CA ASP A 242 -11.09 -5.43 -4.99
C ASP A 242 -11.18 -5.65 -6.50
N HIS A 243 -11.03 -4.61 -7.33
CA HIS A 243 -11.19 -4.74 -8.77
C HIS A 243 -10.04 -5.51 -9.43
N ASP A 244 -8.85 -5.53 -8.84
CA ASP A 244 -7.71 -6.32 -9.34
C ASP A 244 -7.97 -7.83 -9.24
N VAL A 245 -8.62 -8.26 -8.15
CA VAL A 245 -9.08 -9.66 -7.99
C VAL A 245 -10.44 -9.91 -8.62
N GLY A 246 -11.01 -8.92 -9.30
CA GLY A 246 -12.29 -9.01 -10.02
C GLY A 246 -13.54 -8.94 -9.16
N HIS A 247 -13.40 -8.44 -7.93
CA HIS A 247 -14.51 -8.14 -7.04
C HIS A 247 -15.04 -6.71 -7.29
N PRO A 248 -16.33 -6.46 -7.01
CA PRO A 248 -16.86 -5.11 -6.96
C PRO A 248 -16.61 -4.41 -5.60
N ASN A 249 -16.43 -5.22 -4.55
CA ASN A 249 -16.05 -4.87 -3.18
C ASN A 249 -15.42 -6.15 -2.58
N LEU A 250 -14.29 -6.04 -1.88
CA LEU A 250 -13.55 -7.19 -1.35
C LEU A 250 -13.59 -7.27 0.17
N TRP A 251 -14.13 -8.37 0.67
CA TRP A 251 -14.16 -8.73 2.08
C TRP A 251 -13.37 -10.02 2.25
N GLY A 252 -12.04 -9.95 2.35
CA GLY A 252 -11.19 -11.13 2.21
C GLY A 252 -11.46 -12.24 3.24
N ALA A 253 -11.99 -11.90 4.43
CA ALA A 253 -12.42 -12.82 5.48
C ALA A 253 -11.44 -13.98 5.70
N ASP A 254 -10.15 -13.66 5.81
CA ASP A 254 -9.06 -14.61 6.00
C ASP A 254 -8.99 -15.68 4.89
N GLY A 255 -9.22 -15.28 3.64
CA GLY A 255 -9.08 -16.15 2.48
C GLY A 255 -10.22 -17.15 2.28
N LYS A 256 -11.33 -17.02 3.01
CA LYS A 256 -12.50 -17.91 2.89
C LYS A 256 -12.98 -17.98 1.43
N LYS A 257 -13.60 -19.09 1.03
CA LYS A 257 -14.37 -19.17 -0.22
C LYS A 257 -15.74 -18.51 -0.02
N SER A 258 -16.04 -17.47 -0.79
CA SER A 258 -17.38 -16.88 -0.81
C SER A 258 -18.36 -17.82 -1.51
N SER A 259 -19.59 -17.88 -0.99
CA SER A 259 -20.70 -18.62 -1.61
C SER A 259 -21.55 -17.73 -2.52
N LYS A 260 -21.28 -16.43 -2.56
CA LYS A 260 -22.04 -15.41 -3.28
C LYS A 260 -21.23 -14.85 -4.43
N ALA A 261 -21.89 -14.60 -5.57
CA ALA A 261 -21.25 -13.94 -6.71
C ALA A 261 -20.90 -12.46 -6.45
N THR A 262 -21.29 -11.91 -5.29
CA THR A 262 -21.00 -10.56 -4.84
C THR A 262 -19.89 -10.49 -3.80
N GLY A 263 -19.45 -11.62 -3.21
CA GLY A 263 -18.45 -11.65 -2.15
C GLY A 263 -18.90 -11.15 -0.78
N SER A 264 -20.14 -10.68 -0.65
CA SER A 264 -20.65 -9.98 0.55
C SER A 264 -20.73 -10.86 1.81
N ASP A 265 -20.74 -12.18 1.67
CA ASP A 265 -20.67 -13.16 2.78
C ASP A 265 -19.24 -13.43 3.27
N GLY A 266 -18.28 -12.65 2.79
CA GLY A 266 -16.86 -12.79 3.10
C GLY A 266 -16.18 -13.88 2.27
N GLY A 267 -14.97 -13.58 1.83
CA GLY A 267 -14.09 -14.43 1.06
C GLY A 267 -14.00 -14.05 -0.42
N TYR A 268 -13.26 -14.87 -1.16
CA TYR A 268 -13.07 -14.76 -2.60
C TYR A 268 -14.11 -15.62 -3.33
N PHE A 269 -14.82 -15.05 -4.30
CA PHE A 269 -15.79 -15.82 -5.11
C PHE A 269 -15.15 -16.41 -6.37
N TYR A 270 -14.01 -15.87 -6.81
CA TYR A 270 -13.16 -16.52 -7.81
C TYR A 270 -12.24 -17.58 -7.18
N PRO A 271 -11.76 -18.57 -7.98
CA PRO A 271 -10.88 -19.62 -7.49
C PRO A 271 -9.61 -19.08 -6.83
N ALA A 272 -9.17 -19.73 -5.75
CA ALA A 272 -7.97 -19.33 -5.03
C ALA A 272 -6.71 -19.25 -5.92
N ASP A 273 -6.59 -20.10 -6.94
CA ASP A 273 -5.45 -20.06 -7.86
C ASP A 273 -5.45 -18.84 -8.78
N TYR A 274 -6.63 -18.27 -9.08
CA TYR A 274 -6.72 -16.97 -9.76
C TYR A 274 -6.23 -15.85 -8.84
N VAL A 275 -6.68 -15.84 -7.58
CA VAL A 275 -6.24 -14.85 -6.58
C VAL A 275 -4.72 -14.92 -6.35
N LYS A 276 -4.15 -16.12 -6.24
CA LYS A 276 -2.69 -16.32 -6.12
C LYS A 276 -1.94 -15.79 -7.35
N MET A 277 -2.49 -15.95 -8.55
CA MET A 277 -1.89 -15.41 -9.78
C MET A 277 -1.88 -13.87 -9.76
N VAL A 278 -3.01 -13.24 -9.40
CA VAL A 278 -3.14 -11.79 -9.26
C VAL A 278 -2.13 -11.25 -8.25
N GLU A 279 -2.11 -11.80 -7.03
CA GLU A 279 -1.20 -11.38 -5.96
C GLU A 279 0.26 -11.53 -6.37
N ARG A 280 0.65 -12.69 -6.90
CA ARG A 280 2.03 -12.92 -7.33
C ARG A 280 2.45 -11.91 -8.39
N CYS A 281 1.62 -11.62 -9.39
CA CYS A 281 1.96 -10.67 -10.45
C CYS A 281 2.09 -9.22 -9.93
N GLN A 282 1.32 -8.84 -8.90
CA GLN A 282 1.31 -7.47 -8.38
C GLN A 282 2.24 -7.23 -7.19
N THR A 283 2.58 -8.25 -6.40
CA THR A 283 3.25 -8.06 -5.09
C THR A 283 4.52 -8.87 -4.89
N TRP A 284 4.89 -9.80 -5.78
CA TRP A 284 6.04 -10.68 -5.54
C TRP A 284 7.36 -9.93 -5.34
N HIS A 285 7.55 -8.77 -5.99
CA HIS A 285 8.75 -7.95 -5.87
C HIS A 285 8.83 -7.14 -4.58
N LEU A 286 7.80 -7.18 -3.72
CA LEU A 286 7.85 -6.59 -2.38
C LEU A 286 8.76 -7.42 -1.46
N PRO A 287 9.26 -6.83 -0.36
CA PRO A 287 9.96 -7.58 0.67
C PRO A 287 9.12 -8.73 1.21
N GLU A 288 9.77 -9.74 1.78
CA GLU A 288 9.07 -10.90 2.33
C GLU A 288 8.00 -10.47 3.37
N PRO A 289 6.84 -11.15 3.41
CA PRO A 289 5.79 -10.82 4.36
C PRO A 289 6.28 -10.97 5.80
N PHE A 290 5.79 -10.13 6.70
CA PHE A 290 6.16 -10.19 8.12
C PHE A 290 5.87 -11.57 8.73
N ASP A 291 4.73 -12.16 8.37
CA ASP A 291 4.41 -13.56 8.63
C ASP A 291 3.78 -14.14 7.36
N SER A 292 4.55 -14.97 6.67
CA SER A 292 4.22 -15.55 5.36
C SER A 292 3.23 -16.71 5.39
N THR A 293 2.65 -17.02 6.56
CA THR A 293 1.64 -18.08 6.68
C THR A 293 0.44 -17.77 5.76
N PRO A 294 0.09 -18.65 4.80
CA PRO A 294 -1.06 -18.44 3.94
C PRO A 294 -2.36 -18.37 4.74
N VAL A 295 -3.34 -17.64 4.21
CA VAL A 295 -4.71 -17.66 4.73
C VAL A 295 -5.46 -18.88 4.18
N GLN A 296 -6.79 -18.97 4.42
CA GLN A 296 -7.58 -20.08 3.91
C GLN A 296 -7.48 -20.21 2.37
N GLN A 297 -7.77 -21.43 1.88
CA GLN A 297 -7.54 -21.84 0.48
C GLN A 297 -6.06 -21.75 0.02
N GLY A 298 -5.13 -21.54 0.96
CA GLY A 298 -3.70 -21.42 0.68
C GLY A 298 -3.33 -20.14 -0.06
N ILE A 299 -4.19 -19.11 -0.01
CA ILE A 299 -3.90 -17.80 -0.62
C ILE A 299 -2.79 -17.12 0.19
N GLY A 300 -1.87 -16.47 -0.51
CA GLY A 300 -0.72 -15.79 0.11
C GLY A 300 -1.12 -14.56 0.92
N VAL A 301 -0.08 -13.95 1.48
CA VAL A 301 -0.07 -12.65 2.16
C VAL A 301 1.18 -11.90 1.73
N TYR A 302 1.15 -10.57 1.73
CA TYR A 302 2.20 -9.65 1.34
C TYR A 302 2.39 -8.46 2.31
N TYR A 303 1.62 -8.36 3.41
CA TYR A 303 1.83 -7.29 4.39
C TYR A 303 3.26 -7.35 4.95
N THR A 304 3.97 -6.23 4.82
CA THR A 304 5.41 -6.13 5.08
C THR A 304 5.80 -4.68 5.32
N ARG A 305 7.10 -4.39 5.36
CA ARG A 305 7.62 -3.02 5.35
C ARG A 305 8.67 -2.82 4.25
N LEU A 306 8.85 -1.57 3.83
CA LEU A 306 9.89 -1.15 2.90
C LEU A 306 10.53 0.14 3.42
N ARG A 307 11.86 0.23 3.44
CA ARG A 307 12.57 1.48 3.76
C ARG A 307 13.14 2.13 2.50
N VAL A 308 12.87 3.42 2.34
CA VAL A 308 13.42 4.24 1.26
C VAL A 308 13.90 5.55 1.83
N GLY A 309 15.20 5.82 1.72
CA GLY A 309 15.84 7.06 2.10
C GLY A 309 15.67 7.43 3.57
N GLY A 310 15.49 6.44 4.45
CA GLY A 310 15.21 6.64 5.88
C GLY A 310 13.73 6.90 6.22
N VAL A 311 12.80 6.76 5.28
CA VAL A 311 11.37 6.63 5.58
C VAL A 311 11.01 5.15 5.54
N ASP A 312 10.30 4.69 6.56
CA ASP A 312 9.89 3.30 6.72
C ASP A 312 8.39 3.15 6.50
N PHE A 313 8.02 2.43 5.45
CA PHE A 313 6.65 2.27 4.99
C PHE A 313 6.11 0.93 5.46
N ALA A 314 5.08 0.91 6.32
CA ALA A 314 4.28 -0.29 6.56
C ALA A 314 3.29 -0.48 5.42
N ILE A 315 3.35 -1.63 4.75
CA ILE A 315 2.49 -2.01 3.63
C ILE A 315 1.43 -2.99 4.19
N LEU A 316 0.16 -2.60 4.10
CA LEU A 316 -0.95 -3.36 4.64
C LEU A 316 -1.76 -4.12 3.59
N GLU A 317 -2.52 -5.09 4.08
CA GLU A 317 -3.53 -5.88 3.38
C GLU A 317 -4.89 -5.63 4.02
N ASP A 318 -5.42 -4.43 3.89
CA ASP A 318 -6.61 -4.04 4.65
C ASP A 318 -7.89 -4.75 4.18
N ARG A 319 -7.92 -5.27 2.94
CA ARG A 319 -8.99 -6.12 2.41
C ARG A 319 -8.90 -7.58 2.86
N LYS A 320 -7.70 -8.13 3.06
CA LYS A 320 -7.44 -9.58 3.19
C LYS A 320 -8.19 -10.23 4.36
N PHE A 321 -8.24 -9.55 5.49
CA PHE A 321 -8.81 -10.07 6.74
C PHE A 321 -10.18 -9.45 7.05
N LYS A 322 -10.63 -8.49 6.23
CA LYS A 322 -11.85 -7.74 6.48
C LYS A 322 -13.07 -8.66 6.44
N THR A 323 -13.91 -8.55 7.45
CA THR A 323 -15.14 -9.34 7.56
C THR A 323 -16.16 -8.93 6.50
N GLY A 324 -16.91 -9.90 5.96
CA GLY A 324 -18.04 -9.60 5.06
C GLY A 324 -19.29 -9.19 5.84
N PRO A 325 -20.06 -8.19 5.37
CA PRO A 325 -21.23 -7.68 6.10
C PRO A 325 -22.45 -8.62 6.03
N GLU A 326 -22.61 -9.41 4.96
CA GLU A 326 -23.78 -10.27 4.81
C GLU A 326 -23.73 -11.43 5.80
N GLY A 327 -24.76 -11.52 6.64
CA GLY A 327 -24.89 -12.57 7.65
C GLY A 327 -24.14 -12.31 8.95
N THR A 328 -23.32 -11.26 9.04
CA THR A 328 -22.62 -10.86 10.26
C THR A 328 -23.27 -9.69 10.97
N ILE A 329 -23.96 -8.82 10.21
CA ILE A 329 -24.70 -7.66 10.71
C ILE A 329 -26.08 -7.56 10.03
N PRO A 330 -27.03 -6.77 10.57
CA PRO A 330 -28.30 -6.50 9.90
C PRO A 330 -28.08 -5.75 8.57
N GLN A 331 -28.89 -6.07 7.56
CA GLN A 331 -28.92 -5.31 6.32
C GLN A 331 -29.73 -4.01 6.53
N LEU A 332 -29.08 -2.85 6.37
CA LEU A 332 -29.64 -1.52 6.66
C LEU A 332 -29.78 -0.63 5.40
N GLY A 333 -29.73 -1.24 4.23
CA GLY A 333 -29.83 -0.59 2.94
C GLY A 333 -30.11 -1.60 1.81
N PRO A 334 -30.12 -1.14 0.55
CA PRO A 334 -30.41 -2.00 -0.60
C PRO A 334 -29.34 -3.06 -0.85
N ARG A 335 -28.11 -2.84 -0.38
CA ARG A 335 -27.01 -3.81 -0.38
C ARG A 335 -26.59 -4.12 1.08
N PRO A 336 -25.99 -5.29 1.36
CA PRO A 336 -25.50 -5.63 2.71
C PRO A 336 -24.45 -4.65 3.26
N ASP A 337 -23.67 -4.02 2.37
CA ASP A 337 -22.61 -3.06 2.65
C ASP A 337 -23.08 -1.59 2.62
N HIS A 338 -24.37 -1.34 2.41
CA HIS A 338 -24.95 0.00 2.37
C HIS A 338 -25.80 0.27 3.60
N ILE A 339 -25.64 1.47 4.15
CA ILE A 339 -26.54 2.03 5.16
C ILE A 339 -27.14 3.31 4.60
N THR A 340 -28.47 3.45 4.65
CA THR A 340 -29.19 4.60 4.09
C THR A 340 -30.02 5.37 5.10
N ASP A 341 -30.42 4.77 6.23
CA ASP A 341 -31.24 5.44 7.24
C ASP A 341 -30.36 6.18 8.27
N PRO A 342 -30.41 7.52 8.37
CA PRO A 342 -29.63 8.28 9.36
C PRO A 342 -30.01 8.00 10.82
N LYS A 343 -31.14 7.34 11.08
CA LYS A 343 -31.61 7.00 12.43
C LYS A 343 -31.13 5.63 12.92
N TYR A 344 -30.32 4.93 12.13
CA TYR A 344 -29.86 3.60 12.51
C TYR A 344 -28.98 3.60 13.77
N ASP A 345 -29.01 2.49 14.50
CA ASP A 345 -28.10 2.28 15.62
C ASP A 345 -26.71 1.90 15.10
N ARG A 346 -25.74 2.79 15.28
CA ARG A 346 -24.35 2.59 14.85
C ARG A 346 -23.69 1.37 15.50
N THR A 347 -24.15 0.96 16.68
CA THR A 347 -23.64 -0.23 17.37
C THR A 347 -24.15 -1.53 16.76
N ALA A 348 -25.25 -1.49 16.00
CA ALA A 348 -25.79 -2.65 15.30
C ALA A 348 -24.85 -3.21 14.22
N VAL A 349 -23.85 -2.42 13.80
CA VAL A 349 -22.84 -2.84 12.82
C VAL A 349 -21.43 -2.94 13.42
N ASP A 350 -21.23 -2.64 14.70
CA ASP A 350 -19.94 -2.82 15.42
C ASP A 350 -20.08 -3.92 16.48
N VAL A 351 -20.26 -5.16 16.03
CA VAL A 351 -20.48 -6.31 16.93
C VAL A 351 -19.18 -7.09 17.21
N PRO A 352 -19.08 -7.81 18.34
CA PRO A 352 -17.89 -8.60 18.65
C PRO A 352 -17.55 -9.64 17.57
N GLY A 353 -16.26 -9.81 17.29
CA GLY A 353 -15.75 -10.80 16.34
C GLY A 353 -15.57 -10.31 14.91
N LEU A 354 -16.04 -9.11 14.57
CA LEU A 354 -15.73 -8.50 13.27
C LEU A 354 -14.27 -8.05 13.21
N GLN A 355 -13.63 -8.28 12.07
CA GLN A 355 -12.23 -7.98 11.82
C GLN A 355 -12.06 -6.99 10.67
N LEU A 356 -11.09 -6.08 10.82
CA LEU A 356 -10.58 -5.22 9.75
C LEU A 356 -9.23 -5.76 9.26
N LEU A 357 -8.13 -5.44 9.97
CA LEU A 357 -6.79 -5.90 9.62
C LEU A 357 -6.49 -7.34 10.09
N GLY A 358 -7.26 -7.86 11.06
CA GLY A 358 -6.98 -9.11 11.74
C GLY A 358 -5.81 -9.02 12.74
N GLU A 359 -5.67 -10.01 13.61
CA GLU A 359 -4.67 -10.00 14.69
C GLU A 359 -3.23 -10.02 14.17
N ARG A 360 -2.98 -10.69 13.03
CA ARG A 360 -1.65 -10.85 12.44
C ARG A 360 -1.07 -9.51 11.98
N GLN A 361 -1.87 -8.68 11.30
CA GLN A 361 -1.44 -7.35 10.89
C GLN A 361 -1.36 -6.36 12.07
N LEU A 362 -2.24 -6.48 13.07
CA LEU A 362 -2.12 -5.68 14.29
C LEU A 362 -0.82 -6.01 15.04
N LYS A 363 -0.43 -7.28 15.10
CA LYS A 363 0.86 -7.71 15.65
C LYS A 363 2.04 -7.17 14.83
N PHE A 364 1.95 -7.20 13.49
CA PHE A 364 2.93 -6.57 12.62
C PHE A 364 3.08 -5.08 12.92
N LEU A 365 1.98 -4.31 12.89
CA LEU A 365 1.99 -2.87 13.19
C LEU A 365 2.57 -2.60 14.58
N ASN A 366 2.19 -3.38 15.59
CA ASN A 366 2.73 -3.24 16.93
C ASN A 366 4.27 -3.40 16.95
N GLN A 367 4.82 -4.43 16.30
CA GLN A 367 6.27 -4.63 16.23
C GLN A 367 6.97 -3.57 15.38
N TRP A 368 6.36 -3.18 14.27
CA TRP A 368 6.85 -2.14 13.37
C TRP A 368 6.93 -0.77 14.06
N THR A 369 5.98 -0.43 14.94
CA THR A 369 6.02 0.86 15.67
C THR A 369 7.23 0.97 16.60
N GLY A 370 7.65 -0.15 17.22
CA GLY A 370 8.80 -0.19 18.12
C GLY A 370 10.17 -0.38 17.46
N ASP A 371 10.22 -0.63 16.14
CA ASP A 371 11.47 -0.83 15.41
C ASP A 371 11.76 0.28 14.39
N TRP A 372 12.73 1.12 14.71
CA TRP A 372 13.17 2.24 13.89
C TRP A 372 14.51 1.98 13.18
N THR A 373 14.95 0.72 13.07
CA THR A 373 16.19 0.36 12.38
C THR A 373 16.19 0.91 10.96
N GLY A 374 17.17 1.77 10.65
CA GLY A 374 17.30 2.43 9.35
C GLY A 374 16.27 3.55 9.07
N ALA A 375 15.36 3.84 9.99
CA ALA A 375 14.29 4.80 9.82
C ALA A 375 14.55 6.13 10.56
N ARG A 376 13.97 7.20 10.04
CA ARG A 376 13.85 8.55 10.63
C ARG A 376 12.40 9.00 10.70
N MET A 377 11.60 8.56 9.74
CA MET A 377 10.16 8.77 9.67
C MET A 377 9.47 7.46 9.31
N LYS A 378 8.18 7.39 9.58
CA LYS A 378 7.34 6.22 9.29
C LYS A 378 6.10 6.65 8.52
N CYS A 379 5.55 5.77 7.70
CA CYS A 379 4.30 5.99 6.97
C CYS A 379 3.57 4.66 6.76
N VAL A 380 2.25 4.68 6.70
CA VAL A 380 1.42 3.50 6.39
C VAL A 380 0.88 3.61 4.97
N LEU A 381 0.91 2.50 4.25
CA LEU A 381 0.35 2.33 2.90
C LEU A 381 -0.75 1.27 2.97
N SER A 382 -1.96 1.59 2.49
CA SER A 382 -3.05 0.61 2.39
C SER A 382 -3.99 0.94 1.23
N GLN A 383 -4.94 0.06 0.95
CA GLN A 383 -5.87 0.23 -0.16
C GLN A 383 -6.84 1.38 0.08
N THR A 384 -7.49 1.42 1.26
CA THR A 384 -8.58 2.38 1.50
C THR A 384 -8.46 3.14 2.82
N ALA A 385 -9.17 4.27 2.90
CA ALA A 385 -9.13 5.20 4.03
C ALA A 385 -9.79 4.61 5.28
N PHE A 386 -9.21 4.85 6.46
CA PHE A 386 -9.80 4.50 7.77
C PHE A 386 -10.95 5.44 8.16
N CYS A 387 -11.84 5.79 7.25
CA CYS A 387 -13.09 6.53 7.48
C CYS A 387 -13.96 6.53 6.22
N GLY A 388 -15.26 6.76 6.40
CA GLY A 388 -16.17 7.05 5.29
C GLY A 388 -16.12 8.53 4.88
N ALA A 389 -14.99 8.97 4.31
CA ALA A 389 -14.79 10.38 3.92
C ALA A 389 -15.60 10.82 2.68
N VAL A 390 -16.29 9.89 2.02
CA VAL A 390 -17.08 10.12 0.79
C VAL A 390 -18.37 9.33 0.88
N HIS A 391 -19.46 10.06 1.00
CA HIS A 391 -20.81 9.53 1.21
C HIS A 391 -21.75 9.90 0.05
N MET A 392 -21.23 10.35 -1.10
CA MET A 392 -22.02 10.61 -2.31
C MET A 392 -21.41 9.92 -3.51
N HIS A 393 -22.24 9.16 -4.23
CA HIS A 393 -21.80 8.35 -5.37
C HIS A 393 -22.91 8.23 -6.43
N GLY A 394 -22.52 8.05 -7.70
CA GLY A 394 -23.46 7.97 -8.84
C GLY A 394 -23.90 9.35 -9.34
N GLY A 395 -24.31 10.23 -8.43
CA GLY A 395 -24.62 11.63 -8.70
C GLY A 395 -24.20 12.53 -7.54
N ARG A 396 -23.98 13.82 -7.84
CA ARG A 396 -23.53 14.81 -6.83
C ARG A 396 -24.45 14.91 -5.61
N ASN A 397 -25.74 14.62 -5.76
CA ASN A 397 -26.73 14.70 -4.70
C ASN A 397 -27.20 13.31 -4.20
N ASP A 398 -26.65 12.22 -4.76
CA ASP A 398 -27.03 10.86 -4.42
C ASP A 398 -26.22 10.41 -3.19
N ARG A 399 -26.80 10.63 -2.00
CA ARG A 399 -26.16 10.37 -0.72
C ARG A 399 -26.37 8.93 -0.26
N LEU A 400 -25.26 8.24 0.00
CA LEU A 400 -25.18 7.01 0.76
C LEU A 400 -24.63 7.35 2.15
N LEU A 401 -25.41 7.14 3.21
CA LEU A 401 -25.00 7.51 4.56
C LEU A 401 -23.68 6.86 4.95
N ALA A 402 -23.57 5.53 4.80
CA ALA A 402 -22.33 4.81 5.04
C ALA A 402 -22.11 3.72 4.00
N ASP A 403 -20.88 3.65 3.52
CA ASP A 403 -20.33 2.58 2.69
C ASP A 403 -19.40 1.75 3.58
N LEU A 404 -19.79 0.51 3.88
CA LEU A 404 -18.99 -0.36 4.75
C LEU A 404 -17.66 -0.75 4.10
N ASP A 405 -17.51 -0.52 2.80
CA ASP A 405 -16.34 -0.93 2.04
C ASP A 405 -15.09 -0.10 2.36
N CYS A 406 -15.25 1.13 2.87
CA CYS A 406 -14.12 1.87 3.44
C CYS A 406 -13.62 1.21 4.75
N ASN A 407 -12.40 1.54 5.18
CA ASN A 407 -11.86 1.09 6.47
C ASN A 407 -12.43 1.87 7.68
N GLY A 408 -13.52 2.63 7.47
CA GLY A 408 -14.35 3.15 8.56
C GLY A 408 -15.06 2.04 9.35
N TRP A 409 -15.26 0.87 8.73
CA TRP A 409 -15.93 -0.30 9.31
C TRP A 409 -15.05 -1.56 9.22
N PRO A 410 -15.11 -2.48 10.20
CA PRO A 410 -15.79 -2.36 11.50
C PRO A 410 -15.17 -1.28 12.39
N GLN A 411 -15.98 -0.51 13.13
CA GLN A 411 -15.48 0.64 13.89
C GLN A 411 -14.46 0.24 14.97
N SER A 412 -14.65 -0.91 15.64
CA SER A 412 -13.66 -1.43 16.60
C SER A 412 -12.33 -1.80 15.95
N GLY A 413 -12.37 -2.45 14.78
CA GLY A 413 -11.17 -2.80 14.01
C GLY A 413 -10.43 -1.56 13.52
N ARG A 414 -11.15 -0.55 13.04
CA ARG A 414 -10.61 0.77 12.67
C ARG A 414 -9.88 1.43 13.84
N ARG A 415 -10.52 1.53 15.01
CA ARG A 415 -9.91 2.14 16.21
C ARG A 415 -8.64 1.40 16.63
N ALA A 416 -8.63 0.07 16.58
CA ALA A 416 -7.45 -0.73 16.89
C ALA A 416 -6.29 -0.42 15.94
N ALA A 417 -6.55 -0.37 14.63
CA ALA A 417 -5.54 -0.02 13.63
C ALA A 417 -4.96 1.38 13.88
N LEU A 418 -5.82 2.39 13.99
CA LEU A 418 -5.38 3.79 14.20
C LEU A 418 -4.60 3.98 15.50
N ARG A 419 -4.92 3.23 16.57
CA ARG A 419 -4.13 3.28 17.82
C ARG A 419 -2.72 2.77 17.63
N GLU A 420 -2.51 1.68 16.88
CA GLU A 420 -1.15 1.21 16.56
C GLU A 420 -0.42 2.21 15.66
N ILE A 421 -1.06 2.73 14.62
CA ILE A 421 -0.45 3.69 13.68
C ILE A 421 -0.01 4.97 14.41
N ARG A 422 -0.86 5.49 15.32
CA ARG A 422 -0.57 6.69 16.12
C ARG A 422 0.69 6.56 16.97
N LYS A 423 1.00 5.37 17.50
CA LYS A 423 2.20 5.14 18.35
C LYS A 423 3.51 5.45 17.64
N ALA A 424 3.53 5.37 16.31
CA ALA A 424 4.69 5.65 15.47
C ALA A 424 4.70 7.09 14.90
N TRP A 425 3.69 7.90 15.22
CA TRP A 425 3.47 9.22 14.60
C TRP A 425 3.41 9.15 13.06
N ALA A 426 2.90 8.05 12.53
CA ALA A 426 2.89 7.78 11.10
C ALA A 426 1.63 8.37 10.41
N PRO A 427 1.78 9.13 9.31
CA PRO A 427 0.69 9.42 8.40
C PRO A 427 0.34 8.20 7.54
N HIS A 428 -0.81 8.25 6.88
CA HIS A 428 -1.35 7.18 6.03
C HIS A 428 -1.56 7.65 4.59
N LEU A 429 -1.13 6.85 3.61
CA LEU A 429 -1.42 7.03 2.19
C LEU A 429 -2.32 5.88 1.71
N CYS A 430 -3.38 6.19 0.97
CA CYS A 430 -4.34 5.20 0.45
C CYS A 430 -5.05 5.66 -0.83
N GLY A 431 -5.90 4.78 -1.40
CA GLY A 431 -6.69 4.98 -2.62
C GLY A 431 -8.18 4.62 -2.45
N ASP A 432 -8.73 3.84 -3.40
CA ASP A 432 -10.10 3.27 -3.46
C ASP A 432 -11.27 4.28 -3.60
N GLN A 433 -11.23 5.39 -2.86
CA GLN A 433 -12.41 6.22 -2.65
C GLN A 433 -12.76 7.16 -3.83
N HIS A 434 -11.98 7.19 -4.92
CA HIS A 434 -12.21 7.99 -6.13
C HIS A 434 -12.43 9.51 -5.90
N LEU A 435 -12.09 10.01 -4.71
CA LEU A 435 -12.07 11.42 -4.36
C LEU A 435 -10.79 11.67 -3.57
N ALA A 436 -9.98 12.63 -4.00
CA ALA A 436 -8.85 13.02 -3.20
C ALA A 436 -9.32 13.70 -1.92
N VAL A 437 -8.85 13.24 -0.77
CA VAL A 437 -9.10 13.87 0.53
C VAL A 437 -7.86 13.84 1.41
N VAL A 438 -7.67 14.89 2.20
CA VAL A 438 -6.79 14.85 3.37
C VAL A 438 -7.66 14.95 4.60
N VAL A 439 -7.53 13.98 5.50
CA VAL A 439 -8.29 13.91 6.74
C VAL A 439 -7.35 13.79 7.92
N LYS A 440 -7.70 14.40 9.05
CA LYS A 440 -7.14 14.01 10.34
C LYS A 440 -8.11 13.07 11.02
N HIS A 441 -7.68 11.85 11.31
CA HIS A 441 -8.54 10.87 11.96
C HIS A 441 -8.74 11.21 13.44
N GLY A 442 -9.96 10.97 13.93
CA GLY A 442 -10.23 10.80 15.35
C GLY A 442 -10.47 9.33 15.72
N ILE A 443 -9.97 8.94 16.87
CA ILE A 443 -10.04 7.62 17.48
C ILE A 443 -11.03 7.68 18.65
N ASP A 444 -10.70 8.48 19.67
CA ASP A 444 -11.53 8.69 20.86
C ASP A 444 -12.22 10.07 20.78
N ASP A 445 -11.53 11.09 20.27
CA ASP A 445 -12.05 12.45 19.98
C ASP A 445 -11.60 12.95 18.59
N PHE A 446 -12.09 14.09 18.14
CA PHE A 446 -11.66 14.73 16.89
C PHE A 446 -10.16 15.04 16.88
N GLY A 447 -9.50 14.68 15.78
CA GLY A 447 -8.12 15.06 15.51
C GLY A 447 -7.06 14.42 16.41
N ASP A 448 -7.39 13.41 17.21
CA ASP A 448 -6.48 12.73 18.15
C ASP A 448 -5.67 11.57 17.54
N GLY A 449 -5.82 11.32 16.23
CA GLY A 449 -5.11 10.31 15.45
C GLY A 449 -4.35 10.88 14.25
N SER A 450 -3.86 9.98 13.40
CA SER A 450 -3.02 10.30 12.26
C SER A 450 -3.73 11.10 11.15
N TYR A 451 -2.94 11.86 10.40
CA TYR A 451 -3.35 12.38 9.10
C TYR A 451 -3.31 11.27 8.05
N ALA A 452 -4.28 11.27 7.15
CA ALA A 452 -4.32 10.40 5.99
C ALA A 452 -4.54 11.22 4.71
N PHE A 453 -3.89 10.79 3.64
CA PHE A 453 -4.10 11.30 2.29
C PHE A 453 -4.59 10.16 1.39
N THR A 454 -5.84 10.28 0.95
CA THR A 454 -6.43 9.42 -0.06
C THR A 454 -6.19 10.06 -1.42
N SER A 455 -5.48 9.38 -2.31
CA SER A 455 -5.16 9.89 -3.64
C SER A 455 -6.40 9.93 -4.53
N PRO A 456 -6.49 10.86 -5.50
CA PRO A 456 -7.54 10.80 -6.52
C PRO A 456 -7.37 9.54 -7.37
N ALA A 457 -8.43 9.12 -8.05
CA ALA A 457 -8.33 8.12 -9.09
C ALA A 457 -7.44 8.63 -10.23
N ILE A 458 -6.55 7.78 -10.77
CA ILE A 458 -5.74 8.06 -11.97
C ILE A 458 -6.65 8.45 -13.14
N VAL A 459 -7.77 7.73 -13.28
CA VAL A 459 -8.84 8.04 -14.23
C VAL A 459 -10.19 7.78 -13.57
N ASN A 460 -10.99 8.84 -13.40
CA ASN A 460 -12.29 8.74 -12.72
C ASN A 460 -13.47 8.67 -13.71
N THR A 461 -13.62 7.55 -14.42
CA THR A 461 -14.74 7.34 -15.38
C THR A 461 -15.73 6.24 -14.98
N ILE A 462 -15.48 5.54 -13.88
CA ILE A 462 -16.37 4.46 -13.39
C ILE A 462 -17.27 4.95 -12.27
N TYR A 463 -16.69 5.60 -11.26
CA TYR A 463 -17.37 5.89 -10.00
C TYR A 463 -16.99 7.27 -9.46
N GLY A 464 -17.62 8.32 -9.98
CA GLY A 464 -17.46 9.67 -9.43
C GLY A 464 -18.02 9.74 -8.01
N ARG A 465 -17.23 10.30 -7.08
CA ARG A 465 -17.64 10.59 -5.72
C ARG A 465 -17.51 12.09 -5.42
N TRP A 466 -18.25 12.55 -4.41
CA TRP A 466 -18.22 13.94 -3.95
C TRP A 466 -18.23 14.00 -2.41
N TRP A 467 -17.75 15.11 -1.88
CA TRP A 467 -17.85 15.50 -0.48
C TRP A 467 -18.64 16.80 -0.31
N HIS A 468 -19.63 16.77 0.57
CA HIS A 468 -20.23 17.93 1.21
C HIS A 468 -21.12 17.46 2.38
N PRO A 469 -21.13 18.18 3.52
CA PRO A 469 -22.05 17.90 4.61
C PRO A 469 -23.49 18.18 4.18
N GLU A 470 -24.44 17.63 4.91
CA GLU A 470 -25.88 17.76 4.60
C GLU A 470 -26.38 19.20 4.66
N ASP A 471 -25.85 20.00 5.59
CA ASP A 471 -26.20 21.41 5.74
C ASP A 471 -25.34 22.37 4.90
N GLU A 472 -24.40 21.81 4.13
CA GLU A 472 -23.43 22.53 3.28
C GLU A 472 -22.61 23.61 4.02
N LYS A 473 -22.35 23.41 5.33
CA LYS A 473 -21.54 24.33 6.14
C LYS A 473 -20.18 23.74 6.52
N ALA A 474 -19.25 24.63 6.79
CA ALA A 474 -17.98 24.25 7.42
C ALA A 474 -18.25 23.64 8.82
N GLY A 475 -17.50 22.59 9.15
CA GLY A 475 -17.54 21.97 10.47
C GLY A 475 -16.83 22.84 11.51
N PRO A 476 -16.95 22.51 12.80
CA PRO A 476 -16.07 23.07 13.83
C PRO A 476 -14.59 22.89 13.45
N HIS A 477 -13.71 23.79 13.91
CA HIS A 477 -12.27 23.75 13.59
C HIS A 477 -11.94 23.66 12.08
N ALA A 478 -12.80 24.26 11.24
CA ALA A 478 -12.53 24.41 9.81
C ALA A 478 -11.14 25.01 9.54
N VAL A 479 -10.52 24.58 8.45
CA VAL A 479 -9.19 25.05 8.05
C VAL A 479 -9.28 26.56 7.77
N ALA A 480 -8.54 27.34 8.56
CA ALA A 480 -8.57 28.79 8.47
C ALA A 480 -8.15 29.27 7.08
N ASN A 481 -8.93 30.18 6.49
CA ASN A 481 -8.71 30.72 5.14
C ASN A 481 -8.67 29.67 4.01
N SER A 482 -9.25 28.49 4.24
CA SER A 482 -9.35 27.48 3.19
C SER A 482 -10.22 27.97 2.02
N PRO A 483 -9.82 27.70 0.75
CA PRO A 483 -10.70 27.93 -0.39
C PRO A 483 -11.87 26.94 -0.45
N LEU A 484 -11.84 25.90 0.39
CA LEU A 484 -12.84 24.83 0.43
C LEU A 484 -13.89 25.10 1.54
N PRO A 485 -15.18 25.21 1.21
CA PRO A 485 -16.22 25.63 2.17
C PRO A 485 -16.59 24.58 3.23
N TRP A 486 -16.12 23.34 3.10
CA TRP A 486 -16.60 22.18 3.86
C TRP A 486 -15.47 21.42 4.58
N THR A 487 -14.49 22.18 5.07
CA THR A 487 -13.46 21.66 5.98
C THR A 487 -13.92 21.72 7.44
N GLY A 488 -13.27 20.97 8.32
CA GLY A 488 -13.54 20.93 9.75
C GLY A 488 -13.98 19.56 10.24
N ASP A 489 -14.51 19.51 11.45
CA ASP A 489 -14.89 18.31 12.17
C ASP A 489 -16.26 17.77 11.74
N TYR A 490 -16.30 16.48 11.38
CA TYR A 490 -17.49 15.76 10.98
C TYR A 490 -17.50 14.34 11.51
N LEU A 491 -18.70 13.81 11.76
CA LEU A 491 -18.88 12.37 11.93
C LEU A 491 -19.17 11.76 10.56
N ASP A 492 -18.43 10.71 10.19
CA ASP A 492 -18.81 9.92 9.03
C ASP A 492 -20.14 9.17 9.28
N GLY A 493 -20.64 8.48 8.26
CA GLY A 493 -21.88 7.71 8.36
C GLY A 493 -21.90 6.70 9.52
N LEU A 494 -20.74 6.17 9.87
CA LEU A 494 -20.51 5.16 10.91
C LEU A 494 -20.33 5.76 12.31
N GLY A 495 -20.26 7.08 12.39
CA GLY A 495 -20.01 7.83 13.61
C GLY A 495 -18.55 7.93 14.00
N ASN A 496 -17.63 7.68 13.08
CA ASN A 496 -16.21 7.93 13.32
C ASN A 496 -15.94 9.44 13.26
N HIS A 497 -15.11 9.91 14.20
CA HIS A 497 -14.57 11.27 14.17
C HIS A 497 -13.58 11.44 13.00
N MET A 498 -13.79 12.47 12.20
CA MET A 498 -12.87 12.90 11.15
C MET A 498 -12.83 14.42 11.05
N THR A 499 -11.65 14.98 10.84
CA THR A 499 -11.47 16.39 10.50
C THR A 499 -11.07 16.48 9.03
N MET A 500 -11.95 17.03 8.19
CA MET A 500 -11.69 17.23 6.77
C MET A 500 -10.74 18.42 6.57
N MET A 501 -9.55 18.15 6.03
CA MET A 501 -8.53 19.16 5.77
C MET A 501 -8.61 19.70 4.33
N ALA A 502 -8.78 18.81 3.35
CA ALA A 502 -9.03 19.17 1.96
C ALA A 502 -9.75 18.04 1.22
N TYR A 503 -10.42 18.40 0.12
CA TYR A 503 -11.12 17.48 -0.79
C TYR A 503 -11.13 18.05 -2.21
N ALA A 504 -11.17 17.18 -3.24
CA ALA A 504 -11.16 17.59 -4.65
C ALA A 504 -12.42 17.10 -5.39
N ASN A 505 -13.53 17.84 -5.27
CA ASN A 505 -14.78 17.46 -5.95
C ASN A 505 -14.70 17.63 -7.47
N PRO A 506 -15.25 16.69 -8.27
CA PRO A 506 -15.45 16.90 -9.70
C PRO A 506 -16.39 18.08 -9.97
N GLU A 507 -16.02 18.98 -10.88
CA GLU A 507 -16.91 20.05 -11.35
C GLU A 507 -17.94 19.51 -12.35
N ASP A 508 -17.49 18.74 -13.34
CA ASP A 508 -18.32 18.01 -14.30
C ASP A 508 -17.68 16.66 -14.62
N PRO A 509 -18.25 15.53 -14.16
CA PRO A 509 -17.68 14.21 -14.39
C PRO A 509 -17.71 13.76 -15.86
N ARG A 510 -18.47 14.46 -16.72
CA ARG A 510 -18.56 14.16 -18.15
C ARG A 510 -17.40 14.76 -18.93
N ASP A 511 -16.89 15.90 -18.48
CA ASP A 511 -15.75 16.61 -19.06
C ASP A 511 -14.45 16.03 -18.50
N GLU A 512 -13.59 15.51 -19.38
CA GLU A 512 -12.34 14.87 -18.98
C GLU A 512 -11.39 15.79 -18.21
N LEU A 513 -11.45 17.10 -18.41
CA LEU A 513 -10.62 18.06 -17.70
C LEU A 513 -11.13 18.39 -16.29
N LYS A 514 -12.34 17.92 -15.94
CA LYS A 514 -13.10 18.35 -14.75
C LYS A 514 -13.57 17.19 -13.86
N ARG A 515 -13.03 15.99 -14.09
CA ARG A 515 -13.36 14.75 -13.34
C ARG A 515 -12.74 14.65 -11.96
N ALA A 516 -11.85 15.58 -11.61
CA ALA A 516 -11.01 15.50 -10.42
C ALA A 516 -10.20 14.20 -10.34
N ASP A 517 -9.78 13.67 -11.49
CA ASP A 517 -8.81 12.58 -11.59
C ASP A 517 -7.37 13.13 -11.62
N GLY A 518 -6.39 12.28 -11.31
CA GLY A 518 -5.00 12.71 -11.20
C GLY A 518 -4.16 11.81 -10.31
N TYR A 519 -3.28 12.39 -9.51
CA TYR A 519 -2.40 11.66 -8.61
C TYR A 519 -1.96 12.54 -7.43
N GLY A 520 -1.35 11.93 -6.41
CA GLY A 520 -0.80 12.63 -5.26
C GLY A 520 0.72 12.54 -5.17
N ILE A 521 1.34 13.49 -4.45
CA ILE A 521 2.73 13.41 -4.00
C ILE A 521 2.77 13.61 -2.47
N ALA A 522 3.59 12.84 -1.78
CA ALA A 522 3.94 13.05 -0.38
C ALA A 522 5.44 13.31 -0.25
N ARG A 523 5.83 14.47 0.26
CA ARG A 523 7.23 14.86 0.49
C ARG A 523 7.58 14.79 1.97
N PHE A 524 8.42 13.85 2.35
CA PHE A 524 8.89 13.64 3.72
C PHE A 524 10.20 14.40 3.94
N ASP A 525 10.17 15.53 4.66
CA ASP A 525 11.35 16.33 5.00
C ASP A 525 11.93 15.86 6.34
N LYS A 526 12.98 15.03 6.28
CA LYS A 526 13.60 14.38 7.43
C LYS A 526 14.20 15.38 8.43
N ALA A 527 14.65 16.55 7.95
CA ALA A 527 15.28 17.55 8.80
C ALA A 527 14.24 18.35 9.59
N LYS A 528 13.09 18.65 8.96
CA LYS A 528 12.02 19.41 9.62
C LYS A 528 11.04 18.56 10.40
N GLY A 529 11.06 17.24 10.23
CA GLY A 529 10.06 16.40 10.90
C GLY A 529 8.66 16.56 10.29
N THR A 530 8.55 16.82 8.98
CA THR A 530 7.26 17.13 8.33
C THR A 530 7.00 16.28 7.09
N VAL A 531 5.73 16.07 6.77
CA VAL A 531 5.29 15.58 5.45
C VAL A 531 4.41 16.64 4.77
N THR A 532 4.61 16.84 3.47
CA THR A 532 3.76 17.70 2.63
C THR A 532 2.99 16.84 1.63
N PHE A 533 1.66 16.93 1.64
CA PHE A 533 0.78 16.30 0.67
C PHE A 533 0.48 17.29 -0.45
N GLU A 534 0.57 16.82 -1.69
CA GLU A 534 0.23 17.54 -2.92
C GLU A 534 -0.78 16.72 -3.71
N CYS A 535 -1.70 17.38 -4.41
CA CYS A 535 -2.71 16.70 -5.21
C CYS A 535 -2.85 17.37 -6.58
N TRP A 536 -2.50 16.63 -7.62
CA TRP A 536 -2.31 17.14 -8.97
C TRP A 536 -3.42 16.62 -9.90
N PRO A 537 -4.18 17.50 -10.57
CA PRO A 537 -5.09 17.11 -11.64
C PRO A 537 -4.35 16.34 -12.75
N ARG A 538 -5.03 15.39 -13.40
CA ARG A 538 -4.48 14.54 -14.45
C ARG A 538 -3.77 15.29 -15.58
N PHE A 539 -4.28 16.47 -15.93
CA PHE A 539 -3.78 17.31 -17.02
C PHE A 539 -3.03 18.55 -16.55
N ALA A 540 -2.66 18.62 -15.26
CA ALA A 540 -1.91 19.75 -14.73
C ALA A 540 -0.53 19.88 -15.37
N ASN A 541 -0.03 21.12 -15.48
CA ASN A 541 1.36 21.39 -15.78
C ASN A 541 2.10 21.69 -14.46
N VAL A 542 2.96 20.76 -14.03
CA VAL A 542 3.67 20.90 -12.73
C VAL A 542 4.67 22.05 -12.70
N ASP A 543 5.07 22.58 -13.86
CA ASP A 543 5.97 23.74 -13.94
C ASP A 543 5.28 25.05 -13.50
N ASP A 544 3.95 25.07 -13.42
CA ASP A 544 3.16 26.20 -12.92
C ASP A 544 3.12 26.24 -11.37
N GLY A 545 3.85 25.33 -10.71
CA GLY A 545 4.00 25.27 -9.26
C GLY A 545 2.71 24.93 -8.52
N ASP A 546 2.63 25.33 -7.25
CA ASP A 546 1.51 24.96 -6.35
C ASP A 546 0.13 25.42 -6.85
N SER A 547 0.09 26.45 -7.70
CA SER A 547 -1.16 26.97 -8.27
C SER A 547 -1.87 26.01 -9.23
N ALA A 548 -1.15 25.00 -9.76
CA ALA A 548 -1.70 23.97 -10.64
C ALA A 548 -2.27 22.75 -9.89
N GLN A 549 -2.14 22.71 -8.56
CA GLN A 549 -2.75 21.68 -7.71
C GLN A 549 -4.26 21.92 -7.54
N PHE A 550 -4.98 20.92 -7.03
CA PHE A 550 -6.37 21.14 -6.59
C PHE A 550 -6.42 22.17 -5.45
N PRO A 551 -7.49 22.98 -5.35
CA PRO A 551 -7.66 23.93 -4.25
C PRO A 551 -7.56 23.25 -2.88
N GLY A 552 -6.84 23.87 -1.95
CA GLY A 552 -6.61 23.35 -0.59
C GLY A 552 -5.29 22.59 -0.43
N TRP A 553 -4.58 22.30 -1.52
CA TRP A 553 -3.20 21.78 -1.51
C TRP A 553 -2.18 22.85 -1.92
N PRO A 554 -0.90 22.71 -1.54
CA PRO A 554 -0.34 21.65 -0.70
C PRO A 554 -0.68 21.79 0.79
N ILE A 555 -0.62 20.68 1.54
CA ILE A 555 -0.80 20.65 3.01
C ILE A 555 0.45 20.07 3.67
N THR A 556 1.08 20.84 4.55
CA THR A 556 2.23 20.39 5.34
C THR A 556 1.81 20.12 6.78
N VAL A 557 2.17 18.95 7.31
CA VAL A 557 1.93 18.55 8.71
C VAL A 557 3.23 18.10 9.36
N ALA A 558 3.39 18.37 10.66
CA ALA A 558 4.49 17.79 11.42
C ALA A 558 4.20 16.32 11.75
N MET A 559 5.22 15.48 11.73
CA MET A 559 5.09 14.05 12.01
C MET A 559 4.48 13.84 13.39
N LYS A 560 4.97 14.56 14.40
CA LYS A 560 4.44 14.52 15.77
C LYS A 560 2.95 14.86 15.89
N ASP A 561 2.38 15.61 14.94
CA ASP A 561 0.97 15.98 14.96
C ASP A 561 0.05 14.82 14.55
N ASN A 562 0.62 13.68 14.11
CA ASN A 562 -0.10 12.41 13.93
C ASN A 562 -0.48 11.73 15.25
N ASP A 563 0.00 12.24 16.39
CA ASP A 563 -0.60 12.02 17.71
C ASP A 563 -1.20 13.34 18.20
N GLY A 564 -2.45 13.59 17.79
CA GLY A 564 -3.14 14.83 18.12
C GLY A 564 -3.80 14.86 19.49
N ARG A 565 -3.56 13.86 20.34
CA ARG A 565 -4.10 13.85 21.71
C ARG A 565 -3.70 15.12 22.44
N LYS A 566 -4.65 15.68 23.21
CA LYS A 566 -4.38 16.87 24.01
C LYS A 566 -3.37 16.53 25.12
N ARG A 567 -2.18 17.12 25.04
CA ARG A 567 -1.16 17.00 26.08
C ARG A 567 -1.67 17.54 27.41
N VAL A 568 -1.50 16.77 28.48
CA VAL A 568 -1.86 17.15 29.86
C VAL A 568 -0.62 17.43 30.71
N GLY A 569 0.52 16.85 30.34
CA GLY A 569 1.78 17.08 31.06
C GLY A 569 3.01 16.63 30.27
N TRP A 570 4.14 16.62 30.98
CA TRP A 570 5.45 16.25 30.47
C TRP A 570 6.17 15.32 31.45
N LEU A 571 7.01 14.45 30.90
CA LEU A 571 8.06 13.75 31.64
C LEU A 571 9.38 14.54 31.56
N PRO A 572 10.35 14.29 32.46
CA PRO A 572 11.64 14.98 32.48
C PRO A 572 12.32 15.02 31.11
N GLU A 573 13.04 16.11 30.84
CA GLU A 573 13.83 16.23 29.60
C GLU A 573 14.89 15.13 29.55
N LEU A 574 14.92 14.34 28.49
CA LEU A 574 15.96 13.37 28.22
C LEU A 574 17.09 14.06 27.45
N ARG A 575 18.31 14.02 27.98
CA ARG A 575 19.52 14.55 27.32
C ARG A 575 20.46 13.41 26.94
N LEU A 576 20.55 13.14 25.65
CA LEU A 576 21.38 12.08 25.07
C LEU A 576 22.86 12.49 25.13
N GLN A 577 23.71 11.67 25.77
CA GLN A 577 25.11 12.02 26.02
C GLN A 577 26.07 11.64 24.87
N ASN A 578 25.75 10.55 24.15
CA ASN A 578 26.64 9.92 23.16
C ASN A 578 25.92 9.66 21.83
N SER A 579 24.78 10.30 21.58
CA SER A 579 24.03 10.19 20.32
C SER A 579 23.26 11.48 20.03
N GLU A 580 23.10 11.78 18.73
CA GLU A 580 22.29 12.90 18.25
C GLU A 580 20.82 12.52 18.04
N SER A 581 20.46 11.24 18.17
CA SER A 581 19.08 10.77 18.18
C SER A 581 18.96 9.44 18.91
N ALA A 582 17.77 9.12 19.40
CA ALA A 582 17.45 7.81 19.96
C ALA A 582 15.99 7.46 19.67
N VAL A 583 15.63 6.20 19.86
CA VAL A 583 14.23 5.79 19.97
C VAL A 583 13.82 5.91 21.44
N VAL A 584 12.72 6.61 21.69
CA VAL A 584 12.12 6.77 23.02
C VAL A 584 10.75 6.10 23.00
N GLU A 585 10.52 5.20 23.95
CA GLU A 585 9.23 4.57 24.21
C GLU A 585 8.69 5.04 25.57
N VAL A 586 7.42 5.43 25.61
CA VAL A 586 6.73 5.83 26.83
C VAL A 586 5.58 4.89 27.10
N ILE A 587 5.56 4.32 28.30
CA ILE A 587 4.57 3.34 28.74
C ILE A 587 3.82 3.91 29.95
N GLU A 588 2.50 3.89 29.90
CA GLU A 588 1.66 4.19 31.05
C GLU A 588 1.60 2.99 32.00
N GLU A 589 2.05 3.15 33.24
CA GLU A 589 2.24 2.01 34.14
C GLU A 589 0.93 1.39 34.62
N VAL A 590 -0.13 2.19 34.72
CA VAL A 590 -1.45 1.72 35.20
C VAL A 590 -2.09 0.74 34.22
N THR A 591 -1.97 1.02 32.93
CA THR A 591 -2.60 0.23 31.86
C THR A 591 -1.62 -0.74 31.20
N GLY A 592 -0.32 -0.48 31.32
CA GLY A 592 0.73 -1.14 30.54
C GLY A 592 0.74 -0.72 29.07
N GLU A 593 -0.04 0.30 28.68
CA GLU A 593 -0.12 0.76 27.30
C GLU A 593 1.15 1.52 26.89
N THR A 594 1.75 1.12 25.78
CA THR A 594 2.73 1.96 25.08
C THR A 594 2.01 3.12 24.41
N LEU A 595 2.24 4.34 24.92
CA LEU A 595 1.63 5.55 24.37
C LEU A 595 2.16 5.87 22.97
N TYR A 596 3.47 5.72 22.79
CA TYR A 596 4.20 5.88 21.53
C TYR A 596 5.62 5.33 21.64
N SER A 597 6.23 5.04 20.50
CA SER A 597 7.65 4.71 20.33
C SER A 597 8.19 5.46 19.12
N VAL A 598 9.05 6.45 19.35
CA VAL A 598 9.41 7.47 18.34
C VAL A 598 10.89 7.76 18.33
N ARG A 599 11.43 8.09 17.14
CA ARG A 599 12.80 8.57 17.02
C ARG A 599 12.87 10.08 17.28
N THR A 600 13.81 10.51 18.10
CA THR A 600 14.01 11.92 18.43
C THR A 600 14.68 12.69 17.27
N GLU A 601 14.28 13.94 17.09
CA GLU A 601 14.85 14.88 16.10
C GLU A 601 16.07 15.64 16.64
N GLY A 602 16.80 15.03 17.58
CA GLY A 602 17.96 15.64 18.24
C GLY A 602 18.37 14.94 19.53
N ALA A 603 19.41 15.49 20.16
CA ALA A 603 20.00 15.01 21.42
C ALA A 603 19.20 15.37 22.67
N SER A 604 18.07 16.07 22.53
CA SER A 604 17.14 16.36 23.62
C SER A 604 15.71 16.03 23.21
N PHE A 605 14.94 15.48 24.15
CA PHE A 605 13.54 15.17 23.96
C PHE A 605 12.77 15.33 25.28
N VAL A 606 11.64 16.04 25.23
CA VAL A 606 10.73 16.17 26.37
C VAL A 606 9.48 15.34 26.07
N PRO A 607 9.33 14.14 26.68
CA PRO A 607 8.21 13.27 26.35
C PRO A 607 6.87 13.88 26.77
N PRO A 608 5.92 14.12 25.84
CA PRO A 608 4.57 14.51 26.21
C PRO A 608 3.79 13.33 26.77
N VAL A 609 2.83 13.62 27.66
CA VAL A 609 1.85 12.63 28.14
C VAL A 609 0.43 13.22 28.11
N TYR A 610 -0.55 12.33 28.03
CA TYR A 610 -1.95 12.64 27.74
C TYR A 610 -2.90 12.37 28.92
N ALA A 611 -2.35 11.89 30.03
CA ALA A 611 -3.02 11.79 31.33
C ALA A 611 -2.00 12.13 32.43
N LEU A 612 -2.49 12.33 33.65
CA LEU A 612 -1.62 12.36 34.83
C LEU A 612 -1.46 10.94 35.37
N GLY A 613 -0.27 10.61 35.84
CA GLY A 613 0.04 9.28 36.34
C GLY A 613 1.54 9.03 36.36
N ASN A 614 1.89 7.75 36.50
CA ASN A 614 3.26 7.26 36.47
C ASN A 614 3.56 6.56 35.14
N TYR A 615 4.77 6.81 34.65
CA TYR A 615 5.21 6.34 33.36
C TYR A 615 6.58 5.68 33.45
N THR A 616 6.78 4.65 32.62
CA THR A 616 8.10 4.08 32.35
C THR A 616 8.61 4.64 31.03
N ILE A 617 9.87 5.07 31.02
CA ILE A 617 10.58 5.56 29.82
C ILE A 617 11.65 4.55 29.44
N LYS A 618 11.64 4.12 28.18
CA LYS A 618 12.74 3.35 27.58
C LYS A 618 13.43 4.12 26.48
N VAL A 619 14.73 3.87 26.30
CA VAL A 619 15.56 4.48 25.28
C VAL A 619 16.49 3.44 24.64
N GLY A 620 16.81 3.60 23.36
CA GLY A 620 17.88 2.87 22.69
C GLY A 620 18.14 3.40 21.28
N LYS A 621 19.14 2.85 20.58
CA LYS A 621 19.56 3.37 19.28
C LYS A 621 18.51 3.23 18.18
N ASP A 622 18.04 2.00 17.97
CA ASP A 622 17.10 1.65 16.89
C ASP A 622 15.80 1.03 17.43
N ARG A 623 15.80 0.60 18.69
CA ARG A 623 14.66 0.13 19.46
C ARG A 623 14.83 0.60 20.90
N ALA A 624 13.73 0.86 21.60
CA ALA A 624 13.77 1.32 22.99
C ALA A 624 13.95 0.15 23.97
N GLU A 625 15.18 -0.35 24.09
CA GLU A 625 15.47 -1.60 24.81
C GLU A 625 15.77 -1.39 26.30
N LYS A 626 16.32 -0.22 26.67
CA LYS A 626 16.77 0.07 28.04
C LYS A 626 15.76 0.93 28.78
N ILE A 627 15.28 0.45 29.91
CA ILE A 627 14.52 1.27 30.87
C ILE A 627 15.47 2.30 31.48
N VAL A 628 15.15 3.58 31.32
CA VAL A 628 15.94 4.69 31.85
C VAL A 628 15.30 5.33 33.08
N VAL A 629 13.97 5.26 33.19
CA VAL A 629 13.20 5.76 34.33
C VAL A 629 11.96 4.88 34.51
N GLU A 630 11.67 4.52 35.76
CA GLU A 630 10.41 3.91 36.19
C GLU A 630 9.72 4.84 37.19
N HIS A 631 8.42 4.69 37.35
CA HIS A 631 7.57 5.47 38.25
C HIS A 631 7.72 6.98 38.03
N CYS A 632 7.89 7.38 36.77
CA CYS A 632 8.07 8.77 36.41
C CYS A 632 6.73 9.50 36.47
N GLU A 633 6.56 10.35 37.49
CA GLU A 633 5.35 11.15 37.64
C GLU A 633 5.29 12.27 36.58
N ALA A 634 4.13 12.42 35.94
CA ALA A 634 3.89 13.49 34.98
C ALA A 634 3.73 14.86 35.66
N ALA A 635 4.39 15.88 35.10
CA ALA A 635 4.25 17.26 35.56
C ALA A 635 3.36 18.08 34.61
N THR A 636 2.49 18.95 35.16
CA THR A 636 1.62 19.86 34.41
C THR A 636 2.32 21.13 33.91
N SER A 637 3.62 21.27 34.18
CA SER A 637 4.50 22.33 33.69
C SER A 637 5.76 21.70 33.10
N LEU A 638 6.47 22.44 32.25
CA LEU A 638 7.72 21.95 31.68
C LEU A 638 8.70 21.58 32.80
N PRO A 639 9.33 20.40 32.74
CA PRO A 639 10.18 19.93 33.82
C PRO A 639 11.44 20.78 33.93
N GLU A 640 11.78 21.21 35.14
CA GLU A 640 13.07 21.84 35.43
C GLU A 640 14.23 20.81 35.49
N LYS A 641 13.89 19.53 35.67
CA LYS A 641 14.85 18.43 35.79
C LYS A 641 15.06 17.76 34.43
N SER A 642 16.33 17.56 34.11
CA SER A 642 16.77 16.75 32.97
C SER A 642 17.43 15.45 33.44
N ILE A 643 17.29 14.39 32.65
CA ILE A 643 17.90 13.09 32.87
C ILE A 643 18.93 12.87 31.77
N SER A 644 20.18 12.63 32.15
CA SER A 644 21.23 12.28 31.19
C SER A 644 21.12 10.81 30.83
N VAL A 645 21.01 10.51 29.54
CA VAL A 645 20.82 9.15 29.02
C VAL A 645 21.97 8.81 28.08
N SER A 646 22.64 7.69 28.34
CA SER A 646 23.54 7.07 27.37
C SER A 646 22.74 6.12 26.49
N VAL A 647 22.85 6.31 25.18
CA VAL A 647 22.24 5.48 24.14
C VAL A 647 23.22 4.37 23.80
N GLU A 648 22.84 3.12 24.07
CA GLU A 648 23.61 1.92 23.73
C GLU A 648 23.15 1.34 22.40
#